data_AF-A0A800K643-F1
#
_entry.id   AF-A0A800K643-F1
#
_cell.length_a   1.000
_cell.length_b   1.000
_cell.length_c   1.000
_cell.angle_alpha   90.00
_cell.angle_beta   90.00
_cell.angle_gamma   90.00
#
_symmetry.space_group_name_H-M   'P 1'
#
loop_
_entity.id
_entity.type
_entity.pdbx_description
1 polymer ?
#
loop_
_entity_poly.entity_id
_entity_poly.type
_entity_poly.pdbx_seq_one_letter_code
_entity_poly.pdbx_strand_id
1 'polypeptide(L)'
;TEAAAESAEVAERMVRKLRAAMMPPPGARRPAGDTLLALVEALEAELDAAAADHPIPGSRTFQRLNQAEYEGSIRELLALDIDAGRYLPLDTKSANFDNIADVQLLSPMLLDGYMNAASEIARLAVGDPDALPSTATYTNPGYVTQWDRVEGAPFGTRGGISVSHTFPADAEYVFNMAFEHTTTGGFFGGTTRGEQIELSIDGERAQLLEVDRWMDVSDPNGMNMRSQPIFVRAGPHRVTAAFLRQNEGPKEDLVSPHEWSLTDRQVGVSGYGVTAVAHLKDLAIVGPHNATGVSDTPARLKIFTCRPTSSAEARPCAQRIVTRLGTRAFRRSLTSEDVAGLMSFYDLGALDAGFERGVRTALEAMLASPDFVFRFEEPSGDVAPGESYRISDVALASRLSFFLWGTPPDEELAEAADRHQLSDASEFERQVRRMLADPRAGALGTRFAAQWLRLDDLEKVHPDRLLFPDYHQQLADAMRQETVLFFNSLVRDDQSVLDLYSADYTYVNERLAKHYGIEGVTGEAFRRITYPDQSRRGLLGHGSILTLTSHAGRTSPVLRGKWVMEVLLGTPPPPPPPGVPDLDETEGSDEGRMLTTRERMAMHRTSTSCNSCHRFMDPIGLALDNFDVTGRWRIRENGVPLDTRGELYDGTPVTSPMELQQALVKRPIPLVRTFTENLMTYALGRRVEYFDQPTIRAITRKAASEGYRMSTFIMGVATSDAFQMQQSKSTVEQASGSGSEYQQ
;
A
#
# COMPACT_ATOMS: atom_id res chain seq x y z
N THR A 1 0.48 32.91 26.52
CA THR A 1 1.72 32.24 26.12
C THR A 1 2.36 31.59 27.33
N GLU A 2 2.45 32.29 28.47
CA GLU A 2 3.06 31.76 29.72
C GLU A 2 2.48 30.40 30.20
N ALA A 3 1.16 30.17 30.09
CA ALA A 3 0.55 28.88 30.44
C ALA A 3 0.62 27.80 29.33
N ALA A 4 1.28 28.06 28.21
CA ALA A 4 1.29 27.13 27.06
C ALA A 4 2.00 25.82 27.41
N ALA A 5 3.10 25.87 28.17
CA ALA A 5 3.83 24.67 28.61
C ALA A 5 2.98 23.79 29.55
N GLU A 6 2.21 24.40 30.46
CA GLU A 6 1.32 23.68 31.39
C GLU A 6 0.15 22.98 30.69
N SER A 7 -0.22 23.45 29.49
CA SER A 7 -1.31 22.92 28.66
C SER A 7 -0.82 22.59 27.24
N ALA A 8 0.34 21.95 27.14
CA ALA A 8 1.06 21.73 25.88
C ALA A 8 0.18 21.09 24.79
N GLU A 9 -0.59 20.05 25.12
CA GLU A 9 -1.49 19.39 24.16
C GLU A 9 -2.52 20.36 23.54
N VAL A 10 -3.13 21.22 24.36
CA VAL A 10 -4.10 22.22 23.88
C VAL A 10 -3.40 23.29 23.07
N ALA A 11 -2.23 23.75 23.52
CA ALA A 11 -1.43 24.74 22.81
C ALA A 11 -0.98 24.24 21.43
N GLU A 12 -0.58 22.97 21.28
CA GLU A 12 -0.23 22.37 20.00
C GLU A 12 -1.43 22.29 19.04
N ARG A 13 -2.62 21.96 19.56
CA ARG A 13 -3.87 22.04 18.76
C ARG A 13 -4.18 23.46 18.30
N MET A 14 -3.90 24.47 19.12
CA MET A 14 -4.03 25.88 18.73
C MET A 14 -3.01 26.28 17.66
N VAL A 15 -1.74 25.89 17.83
CA VAL A 15 -0.66 26.14 16.85
C VAL A 15 -1.05 25.61 15.48
N ARG A 16 -1.55 24.36 15.40
CA ARG A 16 -2.02 23.74 14.16
C ARG A 16 -3.10 24.57 13.47
N LYS A 17 -4.15 25.00 14.20
CA LYS A 17 -5.23 25.83 13.65
C LYS A 17 -4.78 27.22 13.24
N LEU A 18 -3.85 27.83 13.98
CA LEU A 18 -3.27 29.14 13.67
C LEU A 18 -2.40 29.09 12.40
N ARG A 19 -1.52 28.07 12.27
CA ARG A 19 -0.70 27.86 11.06
C ARG A 19 -1.53 27.55 9.83
N ALA A 20 -2.65 26.86 10.00
CA ALA A 20 -3.65 26.65 8.95
C ALA A 20 -4.60 27.83 8.76
N ALA A 21 -4.41 28.96 9.47
CA ALA A 21 -5.23 30.16 9.37
C ALA A 21 -6.75 29.94 9.58
N MET A 22 -7.12 28.86 10.28
CA MET A 22 -8.49 28.49 10.67
C MET A 22 -8.92 29.08 12.01
N MET A 23 -8.00 29.77 12.69
CA MET A 23 -8.25 30.49 13.94
C MET A 23 -7.85 31.97 13.77
N PRO A 24 -8.72 32.92 14.19
CA PRO A 24 -10.11 32.75 14.61
C PRO A 24 -11.02 32.17 13.51
N PRO A 25 -12.15 31.51 13.85
CA PRO A 25 -13.04 30.93 12.86
C PRO A 25 -13.62 32.02 11.93
N PRO A 26 -13.93 31.71 10.66
CA PRO A 26 -14.47 32.70 9.75
C PRO A 26 -15.76 33.33 10.28
N GLY A 27 -15.94 34.63 10.03
CA GLY A 27 -17.01 35.46 10.60
C GLY A 27 -16.66 36.11 11.94
N ALA A 28 -15.63 35.65 12.65
CA ALA A 28 -15.11 36.34 13.84
C ALA A 28 -14.18 37.50 13.46
N ARG A 29 -14.07 38.51 14.33
CA ARG A 29 -13.10 39.61 14.16
C ARG A 29 -11.69 39.03 14.14
N ARG A 30 -11.00 39.16 13.00
CA ARG A 30 -9.66 38.62 12.77
C ARG A 30 -8.59 39.70 13.06
N PRO A 31 -7.59 39.44 13.91
CA PRO A 31 -6.41 40.29 14.01
C PRO A 31 -5.64 40.37 12.69
N ALA A 32 -4.71 41.31 12.58
CA ALA A 32 -3.83 41.39 11.42
C ALA A 32 -2.95 40.13 11.31
N GLY A 33 -2.53 39.79 10.09
CA GLY A 33 -1.82 38.54 9.80
C GLY A 33 -0.47 38.42 10.51
N ASP A 34 0.24 39.55 10.64
CA ASP A 34 1.48 39.69 11.42
C ASP A 34 1.27 39.39 12.91
N THR A 35 0.14 39.81 13.47
CA THR A 35 -0.24 39.58 14.87
C THR A 35 -0.50 38.09 15.13
N LEU A 36 -1.22 37.43 14.20
CA LEU A 36 -1.46 35.98 14.30
C LEU A 36 -0.17 35.17 14.13
N LEU A 37 0.73 35.62 13.25
CA LEU A 37 2.04 35.03 13.06
C LEU A 37 2.91 35.14 14.32
N ALA A 38 2.99 36.34 14.90
CA ALA A 38 3.74 36.57 16.14
C ALA A 38 3.18 35.73 17.30
N LEU A 39 1.85 35.58 17.40
CA LEU A 39 1.22 34.73 18.42
C LEU A 39 1.63 33.26 18.27
N VAL A 40 1.55 32.71 17.06
CA VAL A 40 1.87 31.29 16.85
C VAL A 40 3.36 31.01 17.04
N GLU A 41 4.23 31.93 16.62
CA GLU A 41 5.67 31.81 16.84
C GLU A 41 6.04 31.89 18.31
N ALA A 42 5.39 32.76 19.09
CA ALA A 42 5.58 32.83 20.53
C ALA A 42 5.12 31.53 21.23
N LEU A 43 3.97 30.96 20.84
CA LEU A 43 3.51 29.67 21.38
C LEU A 43 4.50 28.54 21.06
N GLU A 44 4.98 28.46 19.83
CA GLU A 44 5.95 27.44 19.41
C GLU A 44 7.28 27.58 20.16
N ALA A 45 7.77 28.80 20.38
CA ALA A 45 9.02 29.04 21.09
C ALA A 45 8.94 28.60 22.57
N GLU A 46 7.84 28.90 23.27
CA GLU A 46 7.62 28.46 24.65
C GLU A 46 7.53 26.93 24.76
N LEU A 47 6.82 26.28 23.82
CA LEU A 47 6.69 24.82 23.78
C LEU A 47 8.03 24.14 23.45
N ASP A 48 8.79 24.68 22.51
CA ASP A 48 10.12 24.18 22.14
C ASP A 48 11.11 24.32 23.31
N ALA A 49 11.07 25.44 24.04
CA ALA A 49 11.92 25.66 25.20
C ALA A 49 11.59 24.67 26.33
N ALA A 50 10.31 24.48 26.65
CA ALA A 50 9.89 23.52 27.67
C ALA A 50 10.29 22.08 27.32
N ALA A 51 10.18 21.70 26.05
CA ALA A 51 10.58 20.37 25.58
C ALA A 51 12.10 20.16 25.57
N ALA A 52 12.90 21.21 25.37
CA ALA A 52 14.36 21.12 25.46
C ALA A 52 14.84 20.87 26.90
N ASP A 53 14.14 21.43 27.89
CA ASP A 53 14.44 21.21 29.31
C ASP A 53 14.01 19.80 29.79
N HIS A 54 12.93 19.27 29.21
CA HIS A 54 12.36 17.97 29.56
C HIS A 54 12.01 17.14 28.31
N PRO A 55 13.01 16.55 27.62
CA PRO A 55 12.77 15.79 26.40
C PRO A 55 12.02 14.48 26.70
N ILE A 56 10.96 14.23 25.91
CA ILE A 56 10.14 13.02 26.00
C ILE A 56 10.25 12.27 24.66
N PRO A 57 11.03 11.17 24.58
CA PRO A 57 11.15 10.40 23.34
C PRO A 57 9.91 9.55 23.01
N GLY A 58 8.99 9.43 23.97
CA GLY A 58 7.80 8.57 23.89
C GLY A 58 8.11 7.09 24.12
N SER A 59 7.06 6.27 24.14
CA SER A 59 7.17 4.82 24.35
C SER A 59 6.41 4.06 23.26
N ARG A 60 6.82 2.82 23.00
CA ARG A 60 6.13 1.91 22.07
C ARG A 60 6.06 0.52 22.70
N THR A 61 4.96 -0.20 22.49
CA THR A 61 4.89 -1.63 22.79
C THR A 61 5.78 -2.45 21.84
N PHE A 62 5.91 -3.75 22.10
CA PHE A 62 6.48 -4.67 21.11
C PHE A 62 5.60 -4.65 19.85
N GLN A 63 6.26 -4.48 18.71
CA GLN A 63 5.62 -4.39 17.40
C GLN A 63 5.68 -5.76 16.74
N ARG A 64 4.57 -6.26 16.19
CA ARG A 64 4.62 -7.48 15.37
C ARG A 64 4.86 -7.14 13.91
N LEU A 65 5.34 -8.10 13.15
CA LEU A 65 5.30 -8.01 11.69
C LEU A 65 3.83 -7.94 11.25
N ASN A 66 3.46 -6.85 10.58
CA ASN A 66 2.20 -6.80 9.82
C ASN A 66 2.29 -7.71 8.58
N GLN A 67 1.18 -7.94 7.87
CA GLN A 67 1.15 -8.89 6.74
C GLN A 67 2.28 -8.64 5.73
N ALA A 68 2.42 -7.40 5.26
CA ALA A 68 3.43 -7.06 4.27
C ALA A 68 4.88 -7.11 4.82
N GLU A 69 5.08 -6.80 6.11
CA GLU A 69 6.38 -6.98 6.78
C GLU A 69 6.74 -8.47 6.94
N TYR A 70 5.74 -9.31 7.19
CA TYR A 70 5.87 -10.77 7.28
C TYR A 70 6.24 -11.36 5.91
N GLU A 71 5.50 -11.00 4.84
CA GLU A 71 5.83 -11.40 3.46
C GLU A 71 7.24 -10.97 3.05
N GLY A 72 7.61 -9.71 3.33
CA GLY A 72 8.95 -9.20 3.07
C GLY A 72 10.02 -9.97 3.83
N SER A 73 9.77 -10.30 5.10
CA SER A 73 10.68 -11.09 5.93
C SER A 73 10.85 -12.53 5.40
N ILE A 74 9.78 -13.17 4.93
CA ILE A 74 9.83 -14.50 4.32
C ILE A 74 10.59 -14.48 3.00
N ARG A 75 10.35 -13.47 2.14
CA ARG A 75 11.08 -13.30 0.88
C ARG A 75 12.58 -13.11 1.13
N GLU A 76 12.95 -12.25 2.08
CA GLU A 76 14.35 -11.99 2.42
C GLU A 76 15.04 -13.18 3.10
N LEU A 77 14.30 -13.97 3.89
CA LEU A 77 14.85 -15.15 4.54
C LEU A 77 14.98 -16.34 3.59
N LEU A 78 13.95 -16.60 2.77
CA LEU A 78 13.76 -17.86 2.05
C LEU A 78 13.68 -17.72 0.53
N ALA A 79 13.70 -16.51 -0.04
CA ALA A 79 13.49 -16.29 -1.48
C ALA A 79 12.18 -16.94 -1.96
N LEU A 80 11.15 -16.86 -1.12
CA LEU A 80 9.82 -17.40 -1.35
C LEU A 80 8.81 -16.27 -1.29
N ASP A 81 8.01 -16.12 -2.34
CA ASP A 81 6.84 -15.25 -2.35
C ASP A 81 5.65 -15.98 -1.73
N ILE A 82 4.98 -15.30 -0.80
CA ILE A 82 3.78 -15.79 -0.12
C ILE A 82 2.71 -14.71 -0.12
N ASP A 83 1.46 -15.12 0.07
CA ASP A 83 0.34 -14.23 0.38
C ASP A 83 -0.01 -14.44 1.85
N ALA A 84 0.36 -13.48 2.71
CA ALA A 84 0.12 -13.56 4.14
C ALA A 84 -1.37 -13.46 4.47
N GLY A 85 -2.19 -12.86 3.61
CA GLY A 85 -3.64 -12.75 3.78
C GLY A 85 -4.37 -14.11 3.77
N ARG A 86 -3.71 -15.18 3.29
CA ARG A 86 -4.24 -16.55 3.36
C ARG A 86 -4.18 -17.15 4.77
N TYR A 87 -3.33 -16.61 5.64
CA TYR A 87 -3.09 -17.15 6.98
C TYR A 87 -3.45 -16.15 8.09
N LEU A 88 -3.20 -14.86 7.83
CA LEU A 88 -3.32 -13.79 8.80
C LEU A 88 -4.52 -12.90 8.45
N PRO A 89 -5.31 -12.42 9.42
CA PRO A 89 -6.31 -11.40 9.19
C PRO A 89 -5.67 -10.07 8.81
N LEU A 90 -6.45 -9.21 8.13
CA LEU A 90 -6.01 -7.85 7.80
C LEU A 90 -5.63 -7.06 9.05
N ASP A 91 -4.57 -6.28 8.95
CA ASP A 91 -4.07 -5.46 10.04
C ASP A 91 -5.00 -4.27 10.33
N THR A 92 -5.26 -4.02 11.62
CA THR A 92 -5.96 -2.82 12.07
C THR A 92 -5.08 -1.60 11.80
N LYS A 93 -5.60 -0.63 11.03
CA LYS A 93 -4.91 0.64 10.79
C LYS A 93 -5.20 1.64 11.92
N SER A 94 -4.16 2.35 12.37
CA SER A 94 -4.26 3.51 13.24
C SER A 94 -3.47 4.66 12.64
N ALA A 95 -4.00 5.89 12.70
CA ALA A 95 -3.45 7.04 11.98
C ALA A 95 -3.14 6.73 10.48
N ASN A 96 -3.99 5.90 9.86
CA ASN A 96 -3.87 5.37 8.49
C ASN A 96 -2.74 4.35 8.24
N PHE A 97 -1.95 3.96 9.25
CA PHE A 97 -0.85 3.01 9.11
C PHE A 97 -1.16 1.64 9.73
N ASP A 98 -0.74 0.58 9.06
CA ASP A 98 -0.85 -0.83 9.45
C ASP A 98 0.28 -1.32 10.38
N ASN A 99 1.26 -0.46 10.65
CA ASN A 99 2.43 -0.76 11.46
C ASN A 99 2.38 -0.12 12.87
N ILE A 100 1.23 0.37 13.33
CA ILE A 100 1.12 1.00 14.66
C ILE A 100 0.98 -0.07 15.76
N ALA A 101 1.97 -0.14 16.64
CA ALA A 101 2.09 -1.20 17.65
C ALA A 101 0.91 -1.26 18.64
N ASP A 102 0.31 -0.11 18.98
CA ASP A 102 -0.78 -0.02 19.97
C ASP A 102 -2.07 -0.73 19.52
N VAL A 103 -2.26 -0.92 18.20
CA VAL A 103 -3.44 -1.60 17.64
C VAL A 103 -3.13 -3.00 17.09
N GLN A 104 -1.91 -3.49 17.32
CA GLN A 104 -1.43 -4.81 16.86
C GLN A 104 -1.61 -5.90 17.94
N LEU A 105 -2.80 -5.99 18.51
CA LEU A 105 -3.13 -7.00 19.54
C LEU A 105 -3.01 -8.43 19.00
N LEU A 106 -2.50 -9.34 19.84
CA LEU A 106 -2.41 -10.77 19.52
C LEU A 106 -3.67 -11.50 19.98
N SER A 107 -4.51 -11.92 19.03
CA SER A 107 -5.65 -12.79 19.31
C SER A 107 -5.24 -14.28 19.21
N PRO A 108 -5.97 -15.21 19.86
CA PRO A 108 -5.73 -16.64 19.70
C PRO A 108 -5.81 -17.10 18.23
N MET A 109 -6.70 -16.52 17.44
CA MET A 109 -6.82 -16.79 16.00
C MET A 109 -5.56 -16.36 15.24
N LEU A 110 -4.98 -15.21 15.58
CA LEU A 110 -3.76 -14.73 14.96
C LEU A 110 -2.56 -15.63 15.30
N LEU A 111 -2.49 -16.15 16.53
CA LEU A 111 -1.46 -17.12 16.93
C LEU A 111 -1.56 -18.42 16.12
N ASP A 112 -2.77 -18.98 16.00
CA ASP A 112 -3.01 -20.15 15.16
C ASP A 112 -2.65 -19.89 13.69
N GLY A 113 -2.98 -18.70 13.18
CA GLY A 113 -2.59 -18.24 11.85
C GLY A 113 -1.08 -18.26 11.63
N TYR A 114 -0.27 -17.79 12.60
CA TYR A 114 1.20 -17.86 12.50
C TYR A 114 1.73 -19.28 12.52
N MET A 115 1.16 -20.17 13.34
CA MET A 115 1.57 -21.59 13.37
C MET A 115 1.27 -22.28 12.05
N ASN A 116 0.07 -22.06 11.50
CA ASN A 116 -0.34 -22.59 10.20
C ASN A 116 0.53 -22.03 9.07
N ALA A 117 0.81 -20.72 9.09
CA ALA A 117 1.71 -20.08 8.15
C ALA A 117 3.13 -20.68 8.24
N ALA A 118 3.69 -20.80 9.43
CA ALA A 118 5.03 -21.35 9.65
C ALA A 118 5.17 -22.77 9.09
N SER A 119 4.16 -23.62 9.33
CA SER A 119 4.13 -25.00 8.84
C SER A 119 4.08 -25.06 7.31
N GLU A 120 3.14 -24.32 6.70
CA GLU A 120 2.96 -24.32 5.25
C GLU A 120 4.13 -23.67 4.51
N ILE A 121 4.68 -22.58 5.04
CA ILE A 121 5.83 -21.88 4.47
C ILE A 121 7.09 -22.75 4.54
N ALA A 122 7.34 -23.41 5.67
CA ALA A 122 8.48 -24.32 5.79
C ALA A 122 8.35 -25.49 4.80
N ARG A 123 7.14 -26.02 4.61
CA ARG A 123 6.83 -27.06 3.63
C ARG A 123 7.06 -26.59 2.19
N LEU A 124 6.60 -25.40 1.82
CA LEU A 124 6.82 -24.82 0.49
C LEU A 124 8.30 -24.47 0.23
N ALA A 125 9.02 -23.98 1.24
CA ALA A 125 10.41 -23.55 1.10
C ALA A 125 11.38 -24.73 0.91
N VAL A 126 11.16 -25.83 1.64
CA VAL A 126 11.95 -27.06 1.49
C VAL A 126 11.45 -27.90 0.30
N GLY A 127 10.16 -27.84 -0.01
CA GLY A 127 9.48 -28.76 -0.91
C GLY A 127 9.01 -30.03 -0.21
N ASP A 128 8.05 -30.72 -0.83
CA ASP A 128 7.34 -31.84 -0.23
C ASP A 128 7.06 -32.92 -1.29
N PRO A 129 7.95 -33.94 -1.43
CA PRO A 129 7.78 -34.98 -2.45
C PRO A 129 6.55 -35.85 -2.22
N ASP A 130 6.02 -35.86 -1.00
CA ASP A 130 4.85 -36.64 -0.58
C ASP A 130 3.56 -35.78 -0.53
N ALA A 131 3.60 -34.57 -1.12
CA ALA A 131 2.46 -33.66 -1.12
C ALA A 131 1.22 -34.33 -1.75
N LEU A 132 0.10 -34.27 -1.04
CA LEU A 132 -1.18 -34.75 -1.56
C LEU A 132 -1.71 -33.82 -2.66
N PRO A 133 -2.44 -34.35 -3.66
CA PRO A 133 -3.09 -33.52 -4.66
C PRO A 133 -4.01 -32.49 -4.00
N SER A 134 -3.83 -31.23 -4.36
CA SER A 134 -4.63 -30.10 -3.92
C SER A 134 -5.03 -29.24 -5.13
N THR A 135 -5.85 -28.23 -4.90
CA THR A 135 -6.25 -27.28 -5.94
C THR A 135 -5.99 -25.86 -5.47
N ALA A 136 -5.23 -25.11 -6.26
CA ALA A 136 -5.05 -23.67 -6.07
C ALA A 136 -5.79 -22.93 -7.18
N THR A 137 -6.79 -22.13 -6.82
CA THR A 137 -7.59 -21.35 -7.78
C THR A 137 -7.22 -19.88 -7.72
N TYR A 138 -7.00 -19.28 -8.88
CA TYR A 138 -6.78 -17.86 -9.08
C TYR A 138 -7.97 -17.29 -9.86
N THR A 139 -8.57 -16.21 -9.37
CA THR A 139 -9.80 -15.66 -9.92
C THR A 139 -9.59 -14.22 -10.38
N ASN A 140 -9.99 -13.93 -11.61
CA ASN A 140 -10.16 -12.56 -12.09
C ASN A 140 -11.53 -12.02 -11.63
N PRO A 141 -11.59 -10.85 -10.98
CA PRO A 141 -12.86 -10.19 -10.76
C PRO A 141 -13.40 -9.64 -12.08
N GLY A 142 -14.72 -9.43 -12.15
CA GLY A 142 -15.38 -8.91 -13.35
C GLY A 142 -14.91 -7.50 -13.77
N TYR A 143 -14.19 -6.79 -12.91
CA TYR A 143 -13.59 -5.48 -13.17
C TYR A 143 -12.29 -5.54 -13.98
N VAL A 144 -11.71 -6.73 -14.17
CA VAL A 144 -10.50 -6.92 -15.00
C VAL A 144 -10.88 -6.91 -16.47
N THR A 145 -10.21 -6.06 -17.26
CA THR A 145 -10.35 -6.08 -18.72
C THR A 145 -9.49 -7.17 -19.36
N GLN A 146 -9.94 -7.72 -20.49
CA GLN A 146 -9.28 -8.80 -21.25
C GLN A 146 -8.71 -8.33 -22.59
N TRP A 147 -8.73 -7.02 -22.84
CA TRP A 147 -8.20 -6.40 -24.06
C TRP A 147 -6.68 -6.30 -24.06
N ASP A 148 -6.11 -5.98 -22.90
CA ASP A 148 -4.68 -5.75 -22.74
C ASP A 148 -3.96 -7.02 -22.30
N ARG A 149 -2.66 -7.10 -22.59
CA ARG A 149 -1.79 -8.12 -22.00
C ARG A 149 -1.74 -7.94 -20.48
N VAL A 150 -1.81 -9.06 -19.76
CA VAL A 150 -1.62 -9.10 -18.32
C VAL A 150 -0.12 -9.15 -18.02
N GLU A 151 0.32 -8.48 -16.96
CA GLU A 151 1.73 -8.46 -16.58
C GLU A 151 2.30 -9.88 -16.39
N GLY A 152 3.50 -10.11 -16.92
CA GLY A 152 4.16 -11.42 -16.90
C GLY A 152 3.68 -12.42 -17.96
N ALA A 153 2.57 -12.16 -18.67
CA ALA A 153 2.10 -13.01 -19.76
C ALA A 153 3.03 -12.90 -21.00
N PRO A 154 3.16 -13.96 -21.83
CA PRO A 154 3.97 -13.91 -23.05
C PRO A 154 3.60 -12.77 -24.00
N PHE A 155 4.56 -12.23 -24.74
CA PHE A 155 4.28 -11.25 -25.79
C PHE A 155 3.43 -11.87 -26.91
N GLY A 156 2.54 -11.07 -27.51
CA GLY A 156 1.56 -11.57 -28.48
C GLY A 156 0.30 -12.18 -27.84
N THR A 157 0.14 -12.07 -26.52
CA THR A 157 -1.08 -12.46 -25.80
C THR A 157 -1.90 -11.24 -25.34
N ARG A 158 -3.13 -11.48 -24.89
CA ARG A 158 -4.03 -10.53 -24.23
C ARG A 158 -4.88 -11.24 -23.17
N GLY A 159 -5.38 -10.47 -22.20
CA GLY A 159 -6.25 -10.97 -21.14
C GLY A 159 -5.68 -12.17 -20.40
N GLY A 160 -6.57 -12.96 -19.81
CA GLY A 160 -6.21 -14.17 -19.08
C GLY A 160 -5.78 -13.92 -17.64
N ILE A 161 -5.01 -14.88 -17.11
CA ILE A 161 -4.48 -14.90 -15.74
C ILE A 161 -2.99 -15.25 -15.82
N SER A 162 -2.14 -14.46 -15.18
CA SER A 162 -0.69 -14.66 -15.06
C SER A 162 -0.28 -14.52 -13.60
N VAL A 163 0.14 -15.62 -12.97
CA VAL A 163 0.35 -15.70 -11.52
C VAL A 163 1.66 -16.42 -11.19
N SER A 164 2.29 -16.02 -10.09
CA SER A 164 3.39 -16.79 -9.51
C SER A 164 2.80 -17.90 -8.64
N HIS A 165 3.17 -19.15 -8.91
CA HIS A 165 2.74 -20.31 -8.14
C HIS A 165 3.96 -21.10 -7.68
N THR A 166 4.01 -21.43 -6.39
CA THR A 166 5.07 -22.29 -5.83
C THR A 166 4.61 -23.73 -5.83
N PHE A 167 5.19 -24.53 -6.73
CA PHE A 167 4.90 -25.96 -6.86
C PHE A 167 5.63 -26.75 -5.74
N PRO A 168 4.94 -27.60 -4.96
CA PRO A 168 5.56 -28.30 -3.83
C PRO A 168 6.52 -29.44 -4.24
N ALA A 169 6.36 -30.00 -5.45
CA ALA A 169 7.12 -31.17 -5.91
C ALA A 169 7.31 -31.17 -7.43
N ASP A 170 8.29 -31.96 -7.90
CA ASP A 170 8.48 -32.28 -9.31
C ASP A 170 7.42 -33.31 -9.72
N ALA A 171 6.38 -32.87 -10.41
CA ALA A 171 5.17 -33.67 -10.62
C ALA A 171 4.39 -33.25 -11.86
N GLU A 172 3.37 -34.03 -12.21
CA GLU A 172 2.37 -33.67 -13.21
C GLU A 172 1.26 -32.82 -12.58
N TYR A 173 0.88 -31.76 -13.27
CA TYR A 173 -0.17 -30.83 -12.88
C TYR A 173 -1.18 -30.65 -14.01
N VAL A 174 -2.41 -30.36 -13.64
CA VAL A 174 -3.52 -30.11 -14.55
C VAL A 174 -4.05 -28.71 -14.31
N PHE A 175 -4.28 -27.97 -15.40
CA PHE A 175 -4.76 -26.60 -15.37
C PHE A 175 -6.20 -26.56 -15.88
N ASN A 176 -7.12 -26.16 -15.01
CA ASN A 176 -8.52 -25.94 -15.35
C ASN A 176 -8.77 -24.44 -15.54
N MET A 177 -9.48 -24.08 -16.58
CA MET A 177 -9.81 -22.71 -16.96
C MET A 177 -11.32 -22.57 -17.04
N ALA A 178 -11.91 -21.70 -16.23
CA ALA A 178 -13.35 -21.43 -16.23
C ALA A 178 -13.65 -20.02 -16.77
N PHE A 179 -14.71 -19.89 -17.55
CA PHE A 179 -15.05 -18.64 -18.25
C PHE A 179 -16.31 -17.96 -17.70
N GLU A 180 -16.37 -16.65 -17.89
CA GLU A 180 -17.57 -15.87 -17.58
C GLU A 180 -18.72 -16.23 -18.53
N HIS A 181 -19.94 -16.24 -17.98
CA HIS A 181 -21.16 -16.61 -18.71
C HIS A 181 -22.35 -15.77 -18.26
N THR A 182 -23.43 -15.80 -19.04
CA THR A 182 -24.69 -15.14 -18.69
C THR A 182 -25.45 -15.90 -17.62
N THR A 183 -26.45 -15.26 -17.04
CA THR A 183 -27.42 -15.90 -16.14
C THR A 183 -28.20 -17.03 -16.80
N THR A 184 -28.32 -17.03 -18.14
CA THR A 184 -28.97 -18.10 -18.91
C THR A 184 -28.00 -19.17 -19.37
N GLY A 185 -26.72 -19.08 -19.01
CA GLY A 185 -25.73 -20.12 -19.28
C GLY A 185 -24.94 -19.99 -20.58
N GLY A 186 -25.05 -18.86 -21.30
CA GLY A 186 -24.31 -18.65 -22.56
C GLY A 186 -22.91 -18.09 -22.32
N PHE A 187 -21.93 -18.54 -23.09
CA PHE A 187 -20.52 -18.14 -23.01
C PHE A 187 -20.29 -16.67 -23.39
N PHE A 188 -19.66 -15.90 -22.50
CA PHE A 188 -19.29 -14.51 -22.78
C PHE A 188 -18.03 -14.46 -23.65
N GLY A 189 -18.09 -13.74 -24.77
CA GLY A 189 -17.03 -13.71 -25.78
C GLY A 189 -17.36 -14.52 -27.04
N GLY A 190 -18.53 -15.17 -27.05
CA GLY A 190 -19.02 -15.97 -28.16
C GLY A 190 -19.23 -15.20 -29.47
N THR A 191 -19.06 -13.86 -29.51
CA THR A 191 -19.09 -13.08 -30.76
C THR A 191 -17.76 -13.18 -31.54
N THR A 192 -16.63 -13.36 -30.87
CA THR A 192 -15.29 -13.47 -31.47
C THR A 192 -15.02 -14.89 -32.01
N ARG A 193 -14.27 -15.00 -33.12
CA ARG A 193 -13.97 -16.29 -33.79
C ARG A 193 -12.53 -16.70 -33.55
N GLY A 194 -12.30 -18.01 -33.47
CA GLY A 194 -10.97 -18.60 -33.47
C GLY A 194 -10.14 -18.30 -32.24
N GLU A 195 -10.75 -17.92 -31.11
CA GLU A 195 -9.97 -17.63 -29.90
C GLU A 195 -9.22 -18.86 -29.42
N GLN A 196 -7.94 -18.65 -29.09
CA GLN A 196 -7.05 -19.67 -28.57
C GLN A 196 -6.49 -19.19 -27.23
N ILE A 197 -6.34 -20.11 -26.28
CA ILE A 197 -5.66 -19.88 -25.01
C ILE A 197 -4.33 -20.59 -25.02
N GLU A 198 -3.29 -19.81 -24.79
CA GLU A 198 -1.95 -20.28 -24.50
C GLU A 198 -1.80 -20.49 -23.00
N LEU A 199 -1.52 -21.73 -22.62
CA LEU A 199 -1.00 -22.08 -21.31
C LEU A 199 0.53 -22.10 -21.41
N SER A 200 1.19 -21.27 -20.62
CA SER A 200 2.64 -21.17 -20.56
C SER A 200 3.15 -21.23 -19.12
N ILE A 201 4.36 -21.77 -18.98
CA ILE A 201 5.09 -21.88 -17.71
C ILE A 201 6.44 -21.21 -17.94
N ASP A 202 6.74 -20.20 -17.12
CA ASP A 202 7.94 -19.35 -17.24
C ASP A 202 8.13 -18.71 -18.64
N GLY A 203 7.02 -18.44 -19.31
CA GLY A 203 7.00 -17.85 -20.66
C GLY A 203 7.17 -18.86 -21.79
N GLU A 204 7.44 -20.14 -21.50
CA GLU A 204 7.45 -21.20 -22.50
C GLU A 204 6.06 -21.81 -22.67
N ARG A 205 5.61 -21.95 -23.93
CA ARG A 205 4.31 -22.52 -24.27
C ARG A 205 4.25 -24.00 -23.90
N ALA A 206 3.44 -24.33 -22.90
CA ALA A 206 3.18 -25.71 -22.50
C ALA A 206 2.04 -26.34 -23.31
N GLN A 207 0.97 -25.59 -23.57
CA GLN A 207 -0.15 -26.06 -24.38
C GLN A 207 -0.87 -24.89 -25.06
N LEU A 208 -1.46 -25.15 -26.23
CA LEU A 208 -2.38 -24.24 -26.91
C LEU A 208 -3.73 -24.93 -27.06
N LEU A 209 -4.81 -24.26 -26.67
CA LEU A 209 -6.17 -24.79 -26.64
C LEU A 209 -7.11 -23.88 -27.45
N GLU A 210 -7.95 -24.49 -28.28
CA GLU A 210 -9.03 -23.78 -28.99
C GLU A 210 -10.20 -23.54 -28.05
N VAL A 211 -10.74 -22.32 -28.03
CA VAL A 211 -11.92 -21.95 -27.26
C VAL A 211 -13.17 -22.22 -28.09
N ASP A 212 -14.08 -23.04 -27.57
CA ASP A 212 -15.39 -23.24 -28.18
C ASP A 212 -16.28 -22.02 -27.93
N ARG A 213 -16.53 -21.24 -28.98
CA ARG A 213 -17.41 -20.06 -28.91
C ARG A 213 -18.89 -20.39 -28.66
N TRP A 214 -19.28 -21.66 -28.73
CA TRP A 214 -20.63 -22.15 -28.49
C TRP A 214 -20.78 -22.88 -27.16
N MET A 215 -19.75 -22.83 -26.31
CA MET A 215 -19.77 -23.41 -24.97
C MET A 215 -21.00 -22.95 -24.18
N ASP A 216 -21.64 -23.90 -23.50
CA ASP A 216 -22.82 -23.66 -22.67
C ASP A 216 -22.68 -24.40 -21.32
N VAL A 217 -23.32 -23.88 -20.27
CA VAL A 217 -23.32 -24.52 -18.95
C VAL A 217 -23.96 -25.91 -18.96
N SER A 218 -24.80 -26.20 -19.96
CA SER A 218 -25.43 -27.51 -20.17
C SER A 218 -24.52 -28.55 -20.83
N ASP A 219 -23.35 -28.14 -21.35
CA ASP A 219 -22.38 -29.07 -21.93
C ASP A 219 -21.75 -29.98 -20.85
N PRO A 220 -21.24 -31.19 -21.20
CA PRO A 220 -20.66 -32.11 -20.22
C PRO A 220 -19.49 -31.53 -19.40
N ASN A 221 -18.73 -30.60 -19.98
CA ASN A 221 -17.64 -29.88 -19.31
C ASN A 221 -18.08 -28.49 -18.81
N GLY A 222 -19.32 -28.09 -19.08
CA GLY A 222 -19.86 -26.76 -18.82
C GLY A 222 -18.96 -25.65 -19.38
N MET A 223 -18.77 -24.60 -18.59
CA MET A 223 -17.92 -23.44 -18.92
C MET A 223 -16.43 -23.65 -18.67
N ASN A 224 -15.93 -24.88 -18.76
CA ASN A 224 -14.57 -25.23 -18.36
C ASN A 224 -13.75 -25.85 -19.50
N MET A 225 -12.49 -25.45 -19.56
CA MET A 225 -11.44 -26.08 -20.35
C MET A 225 -10.38 -26.68 -19.42
N ARG A 226 -9.74 -27.75 -19.86
CA ARG A 226 -8.74 -28.48 -19.07
C ARG A 226 -7.53 -28.84 -19.92
N SER A 227 -6.34 -28.64 -19.36
CA SER A 227 -5.08 -29.06 -19.98
C SER A 227 -4.89 -30.58 -19.92
N GLN A 228 -3.97 -31.10 -20.74
CA GLN A 228 -3.37 -32.40 -20.44
C GLN A 228 -2.49 -32.29 -19.16
N PRO A 229 -2.18 -33.40 -18.48
CA PRO A 229 -1.18 -33.39 -17.42
C PRO A 229 0.16 -32.86 -17.96
N ILE A 230 0.72 -31.85 -17.31
CA ILE A 230 1.98 -31.21 -17.68
C ILE A 230 2.96 -31.37 -16.51
N PHE A 231 4.14 -31.89 -16.79
CA PHE A 231 5.20 -32.01 -15.79
C PHE A 231 5.79 -30.63 -15.47
N VAL A 232 5.84 -30.27 -14.19
CA VAL A 232 6.42 -29.02 -13.69
C VAL A 232 7.37 -29.36 -12.54
N ARG A 233 8.51 -28.67 -12.48
CA ARG A 233 9.44 -28.82 -11.36
C ARG A 233 8.93 -28.08 -10.13
N ALA A 234 9.43 -28.47 -8.96
CA ALA A 234 9.16 -27.80 -7.71
C ALA A 234 9.73 -26.38 -7.70
N GLY A 235 9.12 -25.51 -6.90
CA GLY A 235 9.55 -24.13 -6.71
C GLY A 235 8.63 -23.11 -7.37
N PRO A 236 8.99 -21.82 -7.28
CA PRO A 236 8.21 -20.74 -7.84
C PRO A 236 8.32 -20.75 -9.37
N HIS A 237 7.16 -20.77 -10.03
CA HIS A 237 7.02 -20.72 -11.49
C HIS A 237 5.94 -19.72 -11.86
N ARG A 238 6.13 -18.98 -12.96
CA ARG A 238 5.11 -18.10 -13.53
C ARG A 238 4.18 -18.95 -14.39
N VAL A 239 2.93 -19.11 -13.97
CA VAL A 239 1.90 -19.82 -14.73
C VAL A 239 1.00 -18.79 -15.40
N THR A 240 0.85 -18.89 -16.72
CA THR A 240 -0.02 -18.00 -17.48
C THR A 240 -0.99 -18.80 -18.34
N ALA A 241 -2.28 -18.49 -18.22
CA ALA A 241 -3.30 -18.85 -19.20
C ALA A 241 -3.82 -17.55 -19.83
N ALA A 242 -3.43 -17.27 -21.08
CA ALA A 242 -3.76 -16.02 -21.76
C ALA A 242 -4.21 -16.25 -23.20
N PHE A 243 -5.05 -15.35 -23.72
CA PHE A 243 -5.57 -15.47 -25.08
C PHE A 243 -4.52 -15.01 -26.08
N LEU A 244 -4.37 -15.73 -27.20
CA LEU A 244 -3.54 -15.24 -28.30
C LEU A 244 -4.16 -13.97 -28.91
N ARG A 245 -3.32 -12.96 -29.10
CA ARG A 245 -3.74 -11.73 -29.78
C ARG A 245 -3.80 -12.00 -31.28
N GLN A 246 -5.01 -12.20 -31.79
CA GLN A 246 -5.25 -12.46 -33.23
C GLN A 246 -5.64 -11.21 -34.03
N ASN A 247 -6.06 -10.13 -33.37
CA ASN A 247 -6.62 -8.94 -34.01
C ASN A 247 -5.69 -7.73 -33.83
N GLU A 248 -5.13 -7.22 -34.95
CA GLU A 248 -4.43 -5.92 -35.04
C GLU A 248 -5.06 -4.97 -36.08
N GLY A 249 -6.23 -5.33 -36.63
CA GLY A 249 -6.98 -4.49 -37.57
C GLY A 249 -8.11 -3.69 -36.91
N PRO A 250 -8.66 -2.66 -37.59
CA PRO A 250 -9.85 -1.96 -37.13
C PRO A 250 -11.01 -2.96 -36.98
N LYS A 251 -11.72 -2.87 -35.85
CA LYS A 251 -12.94 -3.65 -35.64
C LYS A 251 -14.04 -3.00 -36.47
N GLU A 252 -14.64 -3.75 -37.40
CA GLU A 252 -15.83 -3.34 -38.15
C GLU A 252 -17.09 -3.47 -37.26
N ASP A 253 -17.01 -2.93 -36.05
CA ASP A 253 -18.10 -2.95 -35.08
C ASP A 253 -19.06 -1.78 -35.37
N LEU A 254 -20.36 -2.01 -35.16
CA LEU A 254 -21.41 -0.99 -35.27
C LEU A 254 -21.21 0.14 -34.25
N VAL A 255 -20.55 -0.17 -33.14
CA VAL A 255 -20.21 0.76 -32.05
C VAL A 255 -18.80 0.42 -31.57
N SER A 256 -17.97 1.44 -31.33
CA SER A 256 -16.64 1.23 -30.77
C SER A 256 -16.72 0.50 -29.41
N PRO A 257 -15.95 -0.57 -29.20
CA PRO A 257 -15.93 -1.27 -27.92
C PRO A 257 -15.39 -0.40 -26.79
N HIS A 258 -15.93 -0.63 -25.60
CA HIS A 258 -15.44 -0.05 -24.36
C HIS A 258 -14.09 -0.64 -23.94
N GLU A 259 -13.29 0.13 -23.19
CA GLU A 259 -12.02 -0.35 -22.64
C GLU A 259 -12.19 -1.39 -21.54
N TRP A 260 -13.35 -1.44 -20.88
CA TRP A 260 -13.69 -2.57 -20.02
C TRP A 260 -14.33 -3.68 -20.86
N SER A 261 -13.69 -4.85 -20.91
CA SER A 261 -14.18 -5.96 -21.73
C SER A 261 -15.48 -6.61 -21.23
N LEU A 262 -15.94 -6.32 -20.01
CA LEU A 262 -17.11 -6.93 -19.36
C LEU A 262 -18.10 -5.86 -18.83
N THR A 263 -18.33 -4.79 -19.59
CA THR A 263 -19.29 -3.74 -19.22
C THR A 263 -20.71 -4.27 -19.04
N ASP A 264 -21.12 -5.23 -19.88
CA ASP A 264 -22.38 -5.96 -19.80
C ASP A 264 -22.16 -7.44 -20.12
N ARG A 265 -22.96 -8.33 -19.53
CA ARG A 265 -22.85 -9.78 -19.75
C ARG A 265 -23.67 -10.28 -20.94
N GLN A 266 -24.71 -9.57 -21.38
CA GLN A 266 -25.59 -10.02 -22.46
C GLN A 266 -25.05 -9.67 -23.85
N VAL A 267 -24.48 -8.47 -24.01
CA VAL A 267 -23.94 -8.00 -25.30
C VAL A 267 -22.87 -8.95 -25.84
N GLY A 268 -22.04 -9.54 -24.97
CA GLY A 268 -20.98 -10.45 -25.40
C GLY A 268 -21.40 -11.87 -25.78
N VAL A 269 -22.70 -12.19 -25.73
CA VAL A 269 -23.24 -13.51 -26.13
C VAL A 269 -24.06 -13.43 -27.42
N SER A 270 -24.90 -12.41 -27.57
CA SER A 270 -25.82 -12.26 -28.71
C SER A 270 -25.70 -10.93 -29.46
N GLY A 271 -24.80 -10.05 -29.05
CA GLY A 271 -24.58 -8.74 -29.66
C GLY A 271 -24.06 -8.86 -31.09
N TYR A 272 -24.96 -8.71 -32.06
CA TYR A 272 -24.58 -8.66 -33.46
C TYR A 272 -23.79 -7.37 -33.76
N GLY A 273 -22.65 -7.51 -34.44
CA GLY A 273 -21.84 -6.36 -34.88
C GLY A 273 -21.07 -5.66 -33.76
N VAL A 274 -20.84 -6.32 -32.62
CA VAL A 274 -19.96 -5.80 -31.56
C VAL A 274 -18.96 -6.88 -31.17
N THR A 275 -17.68 -6.53 -31.13
CA THR A 275 -16.63 -7.43 -30.67
C THR A 275 -16.62 -7.46 -29.13
N ALA A 276 -16.91 -8.64 -28.57
CA ALA A 276 -16.72 -8.95 -27.16
C ALA A 276 -15.75 -10.12 -27.06
N VAL A 277 -14.70 -9.97 -26.25
CA VAL A 277 -13.68 -11.00 -26.05
C VAL A 277 -14.03 -11.86 -24.85
N ALA A 278 -13.59 -13.13 -24.88
CA ALA A 278 -13.80 -14.01 -23.74
C ALA A 278 -13.14 -13.48 -22.47
N HIS A 279 -13.77 -13.81 -21.35
CA HIS A 279 -13.28 -13.48 -20.02
C HIS A 279 -12.93 -14.75 -19.26
N LEU A 280 -11.63 -14.97 -19.07
CA LEU A 280 -11.14 -16.03 -18.19
C LEU A 280 -11.38 -15.61 -16.75
N LYS A 281 -12.28 -16.33 -16.08
CA LYS A 281 -12.69 -16.07 -14.71
C LYS A 281 -11.77 -16.78 -13.72
N ASP A 282 -11.58 -18.08 -13.87
CA ASP A 282 -10.77 -18.88 -12.94
C ASP A 282 -9.67 -19.65 -13.67
N LEU A 283 -8.48 -19.68 -13.07
CA LEU A 283 -7.39 -20.60 -13.40
C LEU A 283 -7.11 -21.45 -12.15
N ALA A 284 -7.43 -22.74 -12.22
CA ALA A 284 -7.16 -23.68 -11.13
C ALA A 284 -6.02 -24.63 -11.49
N ILE A 285 -5.01 -24.70 -10.63
CA ILE A 285 -3.87 -25.62 -10.73
C ILE A 285 -4.16 -26.81 -9.81
N VAL A 286 -4.23 -28.01 -10.39
CA VAL A 286 -4.57 -29.25 -9.70
C VAL A 286 -3.37 -30.20 -9.72
N GLY A 287 -2.94 -30.64 -8.53
CA GLY A 287 -1.80 -31.54 -8.35
C GLY A 287 -1.13 -31.34 -6.98
N PRO A 288 0.04 -31.93 -6.73
CA PRO A 288 0.83 -32.77 -7.65
C PRO A 288 0.20 -34.13 -7.94
N HIS A 289 0.40 -34.65 -9.14
CA HIS A 289 0.15 -36.04 -9.52
C HIS A 289 1.47 -36.71 -9.95
N ASN A 290 1.65 -38.00 -9.68
CA ASN A 290 2.85 -38.74 -10.09
C ASN A 290 4.17 -38.05 -9.68
N ALA A 291 4.26 -37.58 -8.43
CA ALA A 291 5.44 -36.87 -7.94
C ALA A 291 6.71 -37.74 -8.04
N THR A 292 7.80 -37.11 -8.47
CA THR A 292 9.10 -37.77 -8.74
C THR A 292 10.22 -37.31 -7.80
N GLY A 293 10.00 -36.25 -7.04
CA GLY A 293 10.98 -35.67 -6.10
C GLY A 293 10.80 -34.17 -5.94
N VAL A 294 11.88 -33.49 -5.54
CA VAL A 294 11.93 -32.03 -5.42
C VAL A 294 13.26 -31.53 -6.01
N SER A 295 13.18 -30.77 -7.10
CA SER A 295 14.32 -30.12 -7.74
C SER A 295 14.93 -29.01 -6.85
N ASP A 296 16.12 -28.53 -7.21
CA ASP A 296 16.73 -27.38 -6.53
C ASP A 296 15.93 -26.10 -6.82
N THR A 297 15.25 -25.58 -5.80
CA THR A 297 14.49 -24.31 -5.86
C THR A 297 15.33 -23.15 -5.32
N PRO A 298 15.01 -21.88 -5.65
CA PRO A 298 15.66 -20.72 -5.03
C PRO A 298 15.67 -20.76 -3.51
N ALA A 299 14.57 -21.23 -2.90
CA ALA A 299 14.47 -21.40 -1.46
C ALA A 299 15.41 -22.49 -0.92
N ARG A 300 15.43 -23.66 -1.57
CA ARG A 300 16.37 -24.75 -1.20
C ARG A 300 17.82 -24.30 -1.32
N LEU A 301 18.18 -23.57 -2.37
CA LEU A 301 19.53 -23.02 -2.54
C LEU A 301 19.88 -21.99 -1.45
N LYS A 302 18.89 -21.24 -0.96
CA LYS A 302 19.08 -20.27 0.13
C LYS A 302 19.18 -20.93 1.51
N ILE A 303 18.46 -22.03 1.74
CA ILE A 303 18.45 -22.81 2.99
C ILE A 303 19.69 -23.72 3.09
N PHE A 304 19.90 -24.60 2.11
CA PHE A 304 20.86 -25.69 2.18
C PHE A 304 22.28 -25.28 1.76
N THR A 305 22.99 -24.57 2.66
CA THR A 305 24.40 -24.15 2.44
C THR A 305 25.42 -25.29 2.51
N CYS A 306 25.00 -26.47 2.96
CA CYS A 306 25.75 -27.71 2.87
C CYS A 306 24.77 -28.88 2.72
N ARG A 307 25.25 -29.99 2.15
CA ARG A 307 24.52 -31.26 2.11
C ARG A 307 25.42 -32.35 2.67
N PRO A 308 25.01 -33.05 3.74
CA PRO A 308 25.85 -34.09 4.35
C PRO A 308 25.95 -35.30 3.42
N THR A 309 27.13 -35.92 3.36
CA THR A 309 27.36 -37.17 2.61
C THR A 309 27.38 -38.39 3.52
N SER A 310 27.43 -38.17 4.84
CA SER A 310 27.34 -39.20 5.87
C SER A 310 26.46 -38.76 7.05
N SER A 311 25.98 -39.71 7.84
CA SER A 311 25.14 -39.42 9.02
C SER A 311 25.86 -38.58 10.08
N ALA A 312 27.19 -38.73 10.22
CA ALA A 312 28.00 -37.96 11.17
C ALA A 312 28.11 -36.47 10.78
N GLU A 313 28.01 -36.15 9.48
CA GLU A 313 28.07 -34.78 8.98
C GLU A 313 26.73 -34.05 9.06
N ALA A 314 25.61 -34.79 9.18
CA ALA A 314 24.26 -34.24 9.11
C ALA A 314 24.00 -33.19 10.19
N ARG A 315 24.25 -33.53 11.46
CA ARG A 315 23.95 -32.63 12.58
C ARG A 315 24.84 -31.37 12.60
N PRO A 316 26.17 -31.43 12.38
CA PRO A 316 27.00 -30.22 12.23
C PRO A 316 26.60 -29.33 11.06
N CYS A 317 26.21 -29.93 9.92
CA CYS A 317 25.71 -29.17 8.77
C CYS A 317 24.37 -28.48 9.09
N ALA A 318 23.44 -29.18 9.74
CA ALA A 318 22.17 -28.62 10.17
C ALA A 318 22.38 -27.45 11.15
N GLN A 319 23.28 -27.59 12.12
CA GLN A 319 23.58 -26.50 13.06
C GLN A 319 24.07 -25.24 12.35
N ARG A 320 24.95 -25.37 11.34
CA ARG A 320 25.37 -24.22 10.52
C ARG A 320 24.20 -23.55 9.78
N ILE A 321 23.30 -24.35 9.19
CA ILE A 321 22.12 -23.85 8.48
C ILE A 321 21.18 -23.13 9.45
N VAL A 322 20.85 -23.77 10.57
CA VAL A 322 19.93 -23.25 11.60
C VAL A 322 20.49 -21.96 12.22
N THR A 323 21.79 -21.92 12.55
CA THR A 323 22.41 -20.69 13.07
C THR A 323 22.32 -19.55 12.05
N ARG A 324 22.68 -19.79 10.79
CA ARG A 324 22.62 -18.75 9.74
C ARG A 324 21.20 -18.24 9.52
N LEU A 325 20.22 -19.14 9.42
CA LEU A 325 18.82 -18.76 9.20
C LEU A 325 18.25 -18.06 10.43
N GLY A 326 18.51 -18.58 11.63
CA GLY A 326 17.99 -18.02 12.87
C GLY A 326 18.54 -16.63 13.17
N THR A 327 19.83 -16.38 12.89
CA THR A 327 20.40 -15.03 13.03
C THR A 327 19.66 -13.99 12.16
N ARG A 328 19.29 -14.37 10.93
CA ARG A 328 18.54 -13.51 10.01
C ARG A 328 17.07 -13.40 10.42
N ALA A 329 16.44 -14.52 10.81
CA ALA A 329 15.04 -14.57 11.22
C ALA A 329 14.78 -13.74 12.48
N PHE A 330 15.63 -13.89 13.50
CA PHE A 330 15.50 -13.20 14.78
C PHE A 330 16.15 -11.82 14.77
N ARG A 331 16.83 -11.45 13.67
CA ARG A 331 17.46 -10.14 13.45
C ARG A 331 18.53 -9.79 14.50
N ARG A 332 19.13 -10.82 15.11
CA ARG A 332 20.16 -10.73 16.13
C ARG A 332 21.03 -11.99 16.10
N SER A 333 22.23 -11.90 16.63
CA SER A 333 23.04 -13.07 16.93
C SER A 333 22.28 -14.05 17.85
N LEU A 334 22.34 -15.35 17.54
CA LEU A 334 21.69 -16.39 18.34
C LEU A 334 22.52 -16.72 19.59
N THR A 335 21.83 -16.91 20.71
CA THR A 335 22.42 -17.45 21.93
C THR A 335 22.61 -18.97 21.82
N SER A 336 23.39 -19.55 22.73
CA SER A 336 23.52 -21.02 22.80
C SER A 336 22.20 -21.72 23.09
N GLU A 337 21.28 -21.07 23.81
CA GLU A 337 19.95 -21.59 24.11
C GLU A 337 19.05 -21.56 22.87
N ASP A 338 19.06 -20.48 22.10
CA ASP A 338 18.34 -20.39 20.81
C ASP A 338 18.75 -21.54 19.87
N VAL A 339 20.07 -21.75 19.73
CA VAL A 339 20.60 -22.83 18.88
C VAL A 339 20.20 -24.20 19.41
N ALA A 340 20.31 -24.44 20.72
CA ALA A 340 19.92 -25.71 21.31
C ALA A 340 18.42 -26.00 21.14
N GLY A 341 17.57 -25.00 21.35
CA GLY A 341 16.12 -25.09 21.17
C GLY A 341 15.75 -25.45 19.73
N LEU A 342 16.25 -24.69 18.74
CA LEU A 342 16.00 -24.97 17.33
C LEU A 342 16.56 -26.32 16.87
N MET A 343 17.74 -26.71 17.38
CA MET A 343 18.32 -28.02 17.05
C MET A 343 17.53 -29.19 17.64
N SER A 344 16.77 -28.99 18.72
CA SER A 344 15.87 -30.04 19.24
C SER A 344 14.73 -30.37 18.26
N PHE A 345 14.20 -29.35 17.57
CA PHE A 345 13.21 -29.53 16.50
C PHE A 345 13.82 -30.19 15.26
N TYR A 346 15.07 -29.83 14.92
CA TYR A 346 15.82 -30.56 13.89
C TYR A 346 15.96 -32.04 14.24
N ASP A 347 16.40 -32.35 15.46
CA ASP A 347 16.63 -33.73 15.91
C ASP A 347 15.30 -34.52 15.86
N LEU A 348 14.16 -33.91 16.23
CA LEU A 348 12.83 -34.52 16.12
C LEU A 348 12.44 -34.84 14.66
N GLY A 349 12.56 -33.86 13.74
CA GLY A 349 12.21 -34.07 12.34
C GLY A 349 13.17 -35.03 11.62
N ALA A 350 14.45 -35.04 12.01
CA ALA A 350 15.45 -35.93 11.45
C ALA A 350 15.20 -37.41 11.81
N LEU A 351 14.63 -37.67 12.99
CA LEU A 351 14.19 -39.02 13.39
C LEU A 351 12.99 -39.53 12.57
N ASP A 352 12.12 -38.63 12.11
CA ASP A 352 10.93 -38.96 11.31
C ASP A 352 11.29 -39.32 9.86
N ALA A 353 11.94 -38.40 9.14
CA ALA A 353 12.21 -38.58 7.70
C ALA A 353 13.57 -38.02 7.24
N GLY A 354 14.56 -37.97 8.13
CA GLY A 354 15.95 -37.64 7.78
C GLY A 354 16.29 -36.16 7.71
N PHE A 355 17.48 -35.84 7.17
CA PHE A 355 18.12 -34.52 7.29
C PHE A 355 17.24 -33.35 6.84
N GLU A 356 16.64 -33.41 5.65
CA GLU A 356 15.83 -32.30 5.12
C GLU A 356 14.55 -32.08 5.92
N ARG A 357 13.92 -33.17 6.41
CA ARG A 357 12.78 -33.09 7.33
C ARG A 357 13.16 -32.41 8.64
N GLY A 358 14.33 -32.75 9.20
CA GLY A 358 14.87 -32.06 10.37
C GLY A 358 15.04 -30.56 10.13
N VAL A 359 15.67 -30.16 9.01
CA VAL A 359 15.86 -28.74 8.68
C VAL A 359 14.51 -28.03 8.52
N ARG A 360 13.53 -28.69 7.90
CA ARG A 360 12.17 -28.18 7.75
C ARG A 360 11.48 -27.94 9.09
N THR A 361 11.54 -28.90 10.01
CA THR A 361 10.92 -28.76 11.35
C THR A 361 11.59 -27.67 12.18
N ALA A 362 12.91 -27.51 12.07
CA ALA A 362 13.61 -26.39 12.72
C ALA A 362 13.23 -25.02 12.10
N LEU A 363 13.03 -24.96 10.78
CA LEU A 363 12.56 -23.75 10.10
C LEU A 363 11.13 -23.40 10.52
N GLU A 364 10.24 -24.39 10.59
CA GLU A 364 8.86 -24.20 11.10
C GLU A 364 8.88 -23.62 12.53
N ALA A 365 9.67 -24.20 13.43
CA ALA A 365 9.82 -23.68 14.80
C ALA A 365 10.38 -22.24 14.82
N MET A 366 11.30 -21.91 13.91
CA MET A 366 11.86 -20.57 13.78
C MET A 366 10.82 -19.55 13.32
N LEU A 367 10.00 -19.88 12.33
CA LEU A 367 8.95 -18.99 11.80
C LEU A 367 7.76 -18.84 12.76
N ALA A 368 7.54 -19.83 13.63
CA ALA A 368 6.56 -19.78 14.72
C ALA A 368 7.05 -19.03 15.97
N SER A 369 8.36 -18.74 16.06
CA SER A 369 8.95 -18.13 17.26
C SER A 369 8.47 -16.68 17.47
N PRO A 370 8.22 -16.26 18.72
CA PRO A 370 8.04 -14.85 19.06
C PRO A 370 9.19 -13.97 18.58
N ASP A 371 10.44 -14.43 18.61
CA ASP A 371 11.60 -13.68 18.11
C ASP A 371 11.53 -13.41 16.59
N PHE A 372 10.81 -14.23 15.82
CA PHE A 372 10.56 -13.98 14.41
C PHE A 372 9.38 -13.01 14.21
N VAL A 373 8.26 -13.27 14.89
CA VAL A 373 7.00 -12.52 14.74
C VAL A 373 7.07 -11.11 15.32
N PHE A 374 7.82 -10.90 16.40
CA PHE A 374 7.89 -9.63 17.11
C PHE A 374 9.26 -8.94 16.99
N ARG A 375 9.23 -7.62 17.04
CA ARG A 375 10.39 -6.74 17.12
C ARG A 375 10.48 -6.17 18.53
N PHE A 376 11.38 -6.76 19.31
CA PHE A 376 11.66 -6.35 20.68
C PHE A 376 12.69 -5.23 20.72
N GLU A 377 12.47 -4.26 21.61
CA GLU A 377 13.33 -3.09 21.81
C GLU A 377 13.60 -2.89 23.31
N GLU A 378 13.80 -4.00 24.02
CA GLU A 378 13.98 -4.01 25.46
C GLU A 378 15.29 -3.31 25.88
N PRO A 379 15.30 -2.66 27.06
CA PRO A 379 16.52 -2.08 27.60
C PRO A 379 17.52 -3.19 27.96
N SER A 380 18.81 -2.92 27.78
CA SER A 380 19.88 -3.87 28.12
C SER A 380 20.13 -4.01 29.64
N GLY A 381 19.33 -3.35 30.48
CA GLY A 381 19.47 -3.34 31.94
C GLY A 381 18.23 -2.78 32.63
N ASP A 382 18.30 -2.64 33.96
CA ASP A 382 17.20 -2.14 34.77
C ASP A 382 16.99 -0.63 34.54
N VAL A 383 15.86 -0.26 33.95
CA VAL A 383 15.46 1.13 33.70
C VAL A 383 14.23 1.45 34.55
N ALA A 384 14.27 2.56 35.30
CA ALA A 384 13.15 2.93 36.16
C ALA A 384 11.91 3.30 35.32
N PRO A 385 10.68 3.05 35.81
CA PRO A 385 9.46 3.49 35.12
C PRO A 385 9.47 5.01 34.87
N GLY A 386 9.23 5.43 33.63
CA GLY A 386 9.29 6.83 33.21
C GLY A 386 10.69 7.34 32.83
N GLU A 387 11.74 6.56 33.03
CA GLU A 387 13.10 6.93 32.60
C GLU A 387 13.29 6.71 31.10
N SER A 388 14.02 7.62 30.46
CA SER A 388 14.37 7.52 29.03
C SER A 388 15.69 6.77 28.86
N TYR A 389 15.75 5.86 27.89
CA TYR A 389 16.92 5.05 27.58
C TYR A 389 17.14 4.96 26.07
N ARG A 390 18.40 4.75 25.67
CA ARG A 390 18.76 4.52 24.26
C ARG A 390 18.44 3.07 23.89
N ILE A 391 17.80 2.86 22.74
CA ILE A 391 17.58 1.50 22.24
C ILE A 391 18.91 0.89 21.81
N SER A 392 19.04 -0.43 21.91
CA SER A 392 20.26 -1.12 21.49
C SER A 392 20.51 -0.96 19.99
N ASP A 393 21.76 -1.04 19.56
CA ASP A 393 22.12 -0.95 18.13
C ASP A 393 21.39 -2.00 17.27
N VAL A 394 21.13 -3.20 17.81
CA VAL A 394 20.35 -4.27 17.15
C VAL A 394 18.89 -3.85 16.96
N ALA A 395 18.27 -3.28 18.00
CA ALA A 395 16.93 -2.72 17.91
C ALA A 395 16.87 -1.54 16.94
N LEU A 396 17.89 -0.68 16.94
CA LEU A 396 18.00 0.48 16.05
C LEU A 396 18.15 0.06 14.57
N ALA A 397 18.96 -0.96 14.28
CA ALA A 397 19.09 -1.55 12.95
C ALA A 397 17.75 -2.10 12.44
N SER A 398 17.03 -2.85 13.29
CA SER A 398 15.69 -3.35 12.97
C SER A 398 14.71 -2.21 12.73
N ARG A 399 14.68 -1.20 13.61
CA ARG A 399 13.80 -0.04 13.44
C ARG A 399 14.09 0.70 12.13
N LEU A 400 15.36 0.91 11.79
CA LEU A 400 15.78 1.57 10.55
C LEU A 400 15.43 0.75 9.30
N SER A 401 15.66 -0.57 9.31
CA SER A 401 15.37 -1.43 8.16
C SER A 401 13.88 -1.50 7.85
N PHE A 402 13.03 -1.61 8.87
CA PHE A 402 11.59 -1.63 8.67
C PHE A 402 11.01 -0.25 8.35
N PHE A 403 11.64 0.83 8.82
CA PHE A 403 11.28 2.17 8.39
C PHE A 403 11.56 2.37 6.89
N LEU A 404 12.77 2.09 6.42
CA LEU A 404 13.15 2.42 5.03
C LEU A 404 12.77 1.35 4.00
N TRP A 405 12.84 0.07 4.37
CA TRP A 405 12.66 -1.05 3.44
C TRP A 405 11.45 -1.92 3.76
N GLY A 406 10.89 -1.85 4.98
CA GLY A 406 9.80 -2.74 5.40
C GLY A 406 10.22 -4.21 5.51
N THR A 407 11.53 -4.48 5.62
CA THR A 407 12.13 -5.81 5.68
C THR A 407 13.21 -5.88 6.78
N PRO A 408 13.66 -7.09 7.16
CA PRO A 408 14.81 -7.26 8.06
C PRO A 408 16.08 -6.52 7.60
N PRO A 409 16.99 -6.18 8.53
CA PRO A 409 18.25 -5.54 8.20
C PRO A 409 19.09 -6.45 7.29
N ASP A 410 19.83 -5.84 6.37
CA ASP A 410 20.81 -6.58 5.59
C ASP A 410 22.09 -6.85 6.39
N GLU A 411 22.98 -7.64 5.80
CA GLU A 411 24.19 -8.12 6.48
C GLU A 411 25.11 -6.97 6.92
N GLU A 412 25.26 -5.90 6.12
CA GLU A 412 26.05 -4.73 6.51
C GLU A 412 25.47 -4.02 7.73
N LEU A 413 24.16 -3.78 7.76
CA LEU A 413 23.51 -3.09 8.87
C LEU A 413 23.49 -3.95 10.14
N ALA A 414 23.26 -5.26 10.00
CA ALA A 414 23.28 -6.20 11.11
C ALA A 414 24.69 -6.33 11.71
N GLU A 415 25.74 -6.40 10.89
CA GLU A 415 27.12 -6.45 11.39
C GLU A 415 27.55 -5.15 12.09
N ALA A 416 27.15 -3.99 11.56
CA ALA A 416 27.40 -2.70 12.21
C ALA A 416 26.72 -2.63 13.59
N ALA A 417 25.51 -3.18 13.70
CA ALA A 417 24.76 -3.25 14.95
C ALA A 417 25.42 -4.19 15.97
N ASP A 418 25.81 -5.40 15.54
CA ASP A 418 26.48 -6.39 16.38
C ASP A 418 27.85 -5.88 16.90
N ARG A 419 28.48 -4.94 16.18
CA ARG A 419 29.74 -4.29 16.58
C ARG A 419 29.53 -2.98 17.37
N HIS A 420 28.30 -2.64 17.73
CA HIS A 420 27.94 -1.40 18.45
C HIS A 420 28.39 -0.10 17.74
N GLN A 421 28.34 -0.09 16.40
CA GLN A 421 28.79 1.04 15.59
C GLN A 421 27.66 2.02 15.25
N LEU A 422 26.39 1.63 15.36
CA LEU A 422 25.24 2.50 15.06
C LEU A 422 24.98 3.54 16.16
N SER A 423 25.57 3.36 17.34
CA SER A 423 25.62 4.38 18.37
C SER A 423 26.45 5.62 17.95
N ASP A 424 27.39 5.46 17.01
CA ASP A 424 28.14 6.57 16.39
C ASP A 424 27.27 7.29 15.35
N ALA A 425 27.10 8.60 15.52
CA ALA A 425 26.24 9.38 14.65
C ALA A 425 26.68 9.38 13.18
N SER A 426 28.00 9.38 12.91
CA SER A 426 28.51 9.46 11.54
C SER A 426 28.28 8.14 10.79
N GLU A 427 28.48 7.00 11.45
CA GLU A 427 28.19 5.69 10.88
C GLU A 427 26.69 5.48 10.70
N PHE A 428 25.86 5.89 11.67
CA PHE A 428 24.41 5.79 11.54
C PHE A 428 23.89 6.61 10.35
N GLU A 429 24.31 7.87 10.20
CA GLU A 429 23.94 8.68 9.04
C GLU A 429 24.45 8.08 7.71
N ARG A 430 25.63 7.44 7.71
CA ARG A 430 26.15 6.74 6.52
C ARG A 430 25.21 5.59 6.13
N GLN A 431 24.76 4.79 7.09
CA GLN A 431 23.80 3.71 6.87
C GLN A 431 22.47 4.23 6.33
N VAL A 432 21.92 5.30 6.91
CA VAL A 432 20.67 5.92 6.42
C VAL A 432 20.80 6.33 4.94
N ARG A 433 21.89 7.02 4.56
CA ARG A 433 22.13 7.44 3.16
C ARG A 433 22.29 6.24 2.23
N ARG A 434 23.04 5.21 2.64
CA ARG A 434 23.23 3.97 1.88
C ARG A 434 21.88 3.30 1.62
N MET A 435 21.06 3.18 2.66
CA MET A 435 19.76 2.51 2.56
C MET A 435 18.76 3.28 1.70
N LEU A 436 18.81 4.62 1.71
CA LEU A 436 18.00 5.45 0.82
C LEU A 436 18.39 5.34 -0.65
N ALA A 437 19.67 5.05 -0.95
CA ALA A 437 20.14 4.82 -2.31
C ALA A 437 19.82 3.41 -2.84
N ASP A 438 19.47 2.47 -1.96
CA ASP A 438 19.12 1.09 -2.31
C ASP A 438 17.71 1.04 -2.94
N PRO A 439 17.48 0.25 -4.01
CA PRO A 439 16.16 0.07 -4.61
C PRO A 439 15.05 -0.33 -3.63
N ARG A 440 15.38 -1.01 -2.53
CA ARG A 440 14.43 -1.36 -1.46
C ARG A 440 13.80 -0.16 -0.79
N ALA A 441 14.41 1.04 -0.86
CA ALA A 441 13.78 2.28 -0.39
C ALA A 441 12.51 2.65 -1.18
N GLY A 442 12.25 1.99 -2.32
CA GLY A 442 10.96 2.03 -3.00
C GLY A 442 9.76 1.59 -2.13
N ALA A 443 10.03 0.89 -1.02
CA ALA A 443 9.04 0.58 0.01
C ALA A 443 8.41 1.84 0.63
N LEU A 444 9.11 2.98 0.67
CA LEU A 444 8.51 4.23 1.14
C LEU A 444 7.33 4.67 0.26
N GLY A 445 7.37 4.44 -1.06
CA GLY A 445 6.24 4.70 -1.94
C GLY A 445 5.09 3.71 -1.74
N THR A 446 5.40 2.41 -1.70
CA THR A 446 4.38 1.35 -1.63
C THR A 446 3.77 1.17 -0.24
N ARG A 447 4.48 1.55 0.83
CA ARG A 447 4.02 1.44 2.21
C ARG A 447 3.68 2.77 2.82
N PHE A 448 4.65 3.68 2.92
CA PHE A 448 4.43 4.96 3.60
C PHE A 448 3.48 5.87 2.81
N ALA A 449 3.83 6.22 1.57
CA ALA A 449 3.05 7.16 0.77
C ALA A 449 1.67 6.59 0.40
N ALA A 450 1.60 5.30 0.05
CA ALA A 450 0.33 4.65 -0.26
C ALA A 450 -0.66 4.68 0.92
N GLN A 451 -0.19 4.46 2.14
CA GLN A 451 -1.02 4.49 3.34
C GLN A 451 -1.35 5.92 3.78
N TRP A 452 -0.36 6.82 3.81
CA TRP A 452 -0.57 8.24 4.11
C TRP A 452 -1.61 8.87 3.17
N LEU A 453 -1.45 8.67 1.86
CA LEU A 453 -2.35 9.21 0.83
C LEU A 453 -3.66 8.42 0.69
N ARG A 454 -3.82 7.32 1.44
CA ARG A 454 -4.99 6.43 1.44
C ARG A 454 -5.28 5.80 0.08
N LEU A 455 -4.25 5.42 -0.67
CA LEU A 455 -4.41 4.86 -2.02
C LEU A 455 -5.16 3.53 -2.03
N ASP A 456 -5.24 2.80 -0.92
CA ASP A 456 -6.05 1.58 -0.80
C ASP A 456 -7.56 1.88 -0.84
N ASP A 457 -7.98 3.12 -0.57
CA ASP A 457 -9.38 3.53 -0.71
C ASP A 457 -9.82 3.60 -2.19
N LEU A 458 -8.87 3.59 -3.14
CA LEU A 458 -9.18 3.53 -4.56
C LEU A 458 -9.98 2.27 -4.93
N GLU A 459 -9.70 1.14 -4.26
CA GLU A 459 -10.41 -0.13 -4.47
C GLU A 459 -11.84 -0.10 -3.94
N LYS A 460 -12.17 0.84 -3.06
CA LYS A 460 -13.52 1.00 -2.48
C LYS A 460 -14.47 1.77 -3.41
N VAL A 461 -13.93 2.44 -4.43
CA VAL A 461 -14.71 3.19 -5.39
C VAL A 461 -14.74 2.40 -6.69
N HIS A 462 -15.91 1.87 -7.01
CA HIS A 462 -16.18 1.25 -8.31
C HIS A 462 -17.05 2.20 -9.14
N PRO A 463 -16.46 3.01 -10.04
CA PRO A 463 -17.22 3.86 -10.95
C PRO A 463 -18.32 3.06 -11.66
N ASP A 464 -19.51 3.65 -11.77
CA ASP A 464 -20.64 3.00 -12.41
C ASP A 464 -20.28 2.64 -13.85
N ARG A 465 -20.42 1.36 -14.19
CA ARG A 465 -19.98 0.82 -15.49
C ARG A 465 -20.77 1.34 -16.69
N LEU A 466 -21.99 1.85 -16.49
CA LEU A 466 -22.78 2.43 -17.57
C LEU A 466 -22.38 3.88 -17.81
N LEU A 467 -22.03 4.61 -16.75
CA LEU A 467 -21.55 5.99 -16.84
C LEU A 467 -20.07 6.09 -17.22
N PHE A 468 -19.24 5.14 -16.78
CA PHE A 468 -17.79 5.13 -16.94
C PHE A 468 -17.29 3.78 -17.48
N PRO A 469 -17.74 3.35 -18.68
CA PRO A 469 -17.44 2.02 -19.22
C PRO A 469 -15.96 1.80 -19.59
N ASP A 470 -15.14 2.85 -19.59
CA ASP A 470 -13.70 2.75 -19.84
C ASP A 470 -12.87 2.63 -18.55
N TYR A 471 -13.51 2.67 -17.37
CA TYR A 471 -12.81 2.45 -16.09
C TYR A 471 -12.81 0.97 -15.72
N HIS A 472 -11.62 0.41 -15.49
CA HIS A 472 -11.42 -1.00 -15.14
C HIS A 472 -10.25 -1.15 -14.16
N GLN A 473 -10.08 -2.35 -13.58
CA GLN A 473 -9.11 -2.59 -12.50
C GLN A 473 -7.69 -2.19 -12.90
N GLN A 474 -7.22 -2.58 -14.08
CA GLN A 474 -5.84 -2.28 -14.51
C GLN A 474 -5.59 -0.79 -14.80
N LEU A 475 -6.64 0.02 -14.95
CA LEU A 475 -6.51 1.48 -14.98
C LEU A 475 -6.34 2.02 -13.55
N ALA A 476 -7.12 1.52 -12.59
CA ALA A 476 -6.95 1.84 -11.17
C ALA A 476 -5.55 1.47 -10.66
N ASP A 477 -5.06 0.27 -11.00
CA ASP A 477 -3.71 -0.18 -10.67
C ASP A 477 -2.66 0.76 -11.28
N ALA A 478 -2.87 1.22 -12.52
CA ALA A 478 -1.97 2.15 -13.17
C ALA A 478 -1.96 3.54 -12.50
N MET A 479 -3.11 4.03 -12.03
CA MET A 479 -3.22 5.27 -11.25
C MET A 479 -2.52 5.17 -9.88
N ARG A 480 -2.66 4.03 -9.20
CA ARG A 480 -1.91 3.76 -7.97
C ARG A 480 -0.41 3.77 -8.25
N GLN A 481 0.02 3.07 -9.28
CA GLN A 481 1.43 2.95 -9.67
C GLN A 481 2.02 4.31 -10.09
N GLU A 482 1.28 5.16 -10.80
CA GLU A 482 1.68 6.56 -11.07
C GLU A 482 2.09 7.26 -9.77
N THR A 483 1.23 7.19 -8.75
CA THR A 483 1.44 7.91 -7.49
C THR A 483 2.63 7.36 -6.71
N VAL A 484 2.77 6.04 -6.68
CA VAL A 484 3.92 5.35 -6.04
C VAL A 484 5.24 5.71 -6.73
N LEU A 485 5.29 5.61 -8.07
CA LEU A 485 6.49 5.93 -8.84
C LEU A 485 6.87 7.41 -8.72
N PHE A 486 5.86 8.29 -8.74
CA PHE A 486 6.05 9.71 -8.53
C PHE A 486 6.69 9.99 -7.17
N PHE A 487 6.11 9.48 -6.07
CA PHE A 487 6.69 9.64 -4.74
C PHE A 487 8.10 9.06 -4.64
N ASN A 488 8.31 7.84 -5.12
CA ASN A 488 9.63 7.19 -5.11
C ASN A 488 10.67 7.96 -5.91
N SER A 489 10.27 8.65 -6.99
CA SER A 489 11.19 9.53 -7.72
C SER A 489 11.64 10.72 -6.90
N LEU A 490 10.76 11.31 -6.08
CA LEU A 490 11.13 12.43 -5.22
C LEU A 490 12.14 12.00 -4.14
N VAL A 491 11.97 10.80 -3.58
CA VAL A 491 12.91 10.23 -2.61
C VAL A 491 14.26 9.90 -3.27
N ARG A 492 14.23 9.14 -4.36
CA ARG A 492 15.44 8.67 -5.06
C ARG A 492 16.27 9.83 -5.61
N ASP A 493 15.61 10.82 -6.19
CA ASP A 493 16.26 11.96 -6.84
C ASP A 493 16.44 13.14 -5.87
N ASP A 494 16.15 12.93 -4.57
CA ASP A 494 16.26 13.87 -3.46
C ASP A 494 15.65 15.25 -3.75
N GLN A 495 14.44 15.23 -4.30
CA GLN A 495 13.68 16.42 -4.69
C GLN A 495 12.99 17.06 -3.48
N SER A 496 12.39 18.23 -3.70
CA SER A 496 11.63 18.92 -2.66
C SER A 496 10.33 18.18 -2.37
N VAL A 497 9.94 18.05 -1.10
CA VAL A 497 8.61 17.54 -0.75
C VAL A 497 7.48 18.43 -1.30
N LEU A 498 7.76 19.72 -1.57
CA LEU A 498 6.78 20.62 -2.18
C LEU A 498 6.47 20.28 -3.65
N ASP A 499 7.31 19.46 -4.28
CA ASP A 499 7.06 18.94 -5.64
C ASP A 499 5.88 17.96 -5.65
N LEU A 500 5.51 17.36 -4.50
CA LEU A 500 4.26 16.61 -4.37
C LEU A 500 3.04 17.42 -4.83
N TYR A 501 3.09 18.74 -4.72
CA TYR A 501 2.00 19.63 -5.11
C TYR A 501 2.26 20.30 -6.46
N SER A 502 3.51 20.68 -6.73
CA SER A 502 3.84 21.60 -7.82
C SER A 502 4.49 20.97 -9.04
N ALA A 503 4.89 19.69 -8.98
CA ALA A 503 5.58 19.02 -10.07
C ALA A 503 4.80 19.12 -11.39
N ASP A 504 5.52 19.47 -12.45
CA ASP A 504 5.03 19.57 -13.82
C ASP A 504 5.22 18.27 -14.61
N TYR A 505 5.54 17.17 -13.93
CA TYR A 505 5.77 15.87 -14.52
C TYR A 505 5.07 14.77 -13.73
N THR A 506 4.85 13.64 -14.38
CA THR A 506 4.33 12.42 -13.75
C THR A 506 4.88 11.16 -14.45
N TYR A 507 4.44 9.98 -14.01
CA TYR A 507 4.77 8.69 -14.60
C TYR A 507 3.51 8.04 -15.16
N VAL A 508 3.52 7.77 -16.47
CA VAL A 508 2.39 7.11 -17.15
C VAL A 508 2.88 5.98 -18.02
N ASN A 509 2.06 4.93 -18.15
CA ASN A 509 2.13 3.97 -19.25
C ASN A 509 1.09 4.34 -20.32
N GLU A 510 0.98 3.56 -21.41
CA GLU A 510 0.04 3.84 -22.50
C GLU A 510 -1.41 3.97 -22.03
N ARG A 511 -1.87 3.05 -21.18
CA ARG A 511 -3.23 3.02 -20.66
C ARG A 511 -3.58 4.32 -19.93
N LEU A 512 -2.73 4.72 -18.97
CA LEU A 512 -2.96 5.93 -18.20
C LEU A 512 -2.79 7.19 -19.04
N ALA A 513 -1.85 7.20 -19.98
CA ALA A 513 -1.65 8.30 -20.91
C ALA A 513 -2.88 8.51 -21.79
N LYS A 514 -3.46 7.44 -22.35
CA LYS A 514 -4.71 7.49 -23.12
C LYS A 514 -5.86 8.04 -22.28
N HIS A 515 -6.01 7.57 -21.04
CA HIS A 515 -7.03 8.07 -20.11
C HIS A 515 -6.87 9.57 -19.82
N TYR A 516 -5.64 10.07 -19.73
CA TYR A 516 -5.35 11.48 -19.51
C TYR A 516 -5.33 12.34 -20.77
N GLY A 517 -5.38 11.75 -21.97
CA GLY A 517 -5.23 12.47 -23.24
C GLY A 517 -3.79 12.91 -23.51
N ILE A 518 -2.80 12.18 -22.99
CA ILE A 518 -1.38 12.42 -23.22
C ILE A 518 -0.92 11.57 -24.41
N GLU A 519 -0.44 12.24 -25.47
CA GLU A 519 0.04 11.59 -26.69
C GLU A 519 1.50 11.10 -26.56
N GLY A 520 1.91 10.17 -27.44
CA GLY A 520 3.32 9.76 -27.58
C GLY A 520 3.82 8.72 -26.57
N VAL A 521 2.94 8.11 -25.77
CA VAL A 521 3.25 7.04 -24.81
C VAL A 521 2.70 5.71 -25.33
N THR A 522 3.54 4.68 -25.36
CA THR A 522 3.20 3.34 -25.87
C THR A 522 3.73 2.23 -24.97
N GLY A 523 3.03 1.11 -24.88
CA GLY A 523 3.38 -0.02 -24.05
C GLY A 523 3.10 0.15 -22.55
N GLU A 524 3.36 -0.92 -21.82
CA GLU A 524 3.01 -1.05 -20.39
C GLU A 524 4.00 -0.39 -19.45
N ALA A 525 5.22 -0.13 -19.91
CA ALA A 525 6.27 0.46 -19.09
C ALA A 525 5.94 1.92 -18.74
N PHE A 526 5.98 2.24 -17.45
CA PHE A 526 5.85 3.60 -16.97
C PHE A 526 7.06 4.44 -17.39
N ARG A 527 6.79 5.65 -17.88
CA ARG A 527 7.80 6.62 -18.26
C ARG A 527 7.49 7.98 -17.66
N ARG A 528 8.53 8.70 -17.28
CA ARG A 528 8.41 10.09 -16.84
C ARG A 528 8.03 10.96 -18.04
N ILE A 529 6.97 11.74 -17.92
CA ILE A 529 6.56 12.74 -18.90
C ILE A 529 6.37 14.09 -18.22
N THR A 530 6.59 15.17 -18.95
CA THR A 530 6.15 16.51 -18.55
C THR A 530 4.70 16.69 -18.99
N TYR A 531 3.84 17.18 -18.10
CA TYR A 531 2.44 17.44 -18.43
C TYR A 531 2.35 18.44 -19.61
N PRO A 532 1.50 18.17 -20.61
CA PRO A 532 1.43 18.99 -21.83
C PRO A 532 0.82 20.38 -21.58
N ASP A 533 0.03 20.53 -20.52
CA ASP A 533 -0.63 21.78 -20.14
C ASP A 533 -0.63 21.97 -18.61
N GLN A 534 -1.45 22.92 -18.12
CA GLN A 534 -1.58 23.26 -16.70
C GLN A 534 -2.80 22.58 -16.03
N SER A 535 -3.51 21.68 -16.71
CA SER A 535 -4.69 21.01 -16.16
C SER A 535 -4.34 20.11 -14.98
N ARG A 536 -3.17 19.45 -15.02
CA ARG A 536 -2.66 18.55 -13.98
C ARG A 536 -1.30 19.03 -13.45
N ARG A 537 -1.15 18.98 -12.12
CA ARG A 537 0.09 19.22 -11.38
C ARG A 537 0.08 18.43 -10.08
N GLY A 538 1.19 17.77 -9.77
CA GLY A 538 1.38 16.99 -8.55
C GLY A 538 0.23 16.03 -8.22
N LEU A 539 0.10 15.70 -6.94
CA LEU A 539 -0.89 14.75 -6.41
C LEU A 539 -2.35 15.15 -6.72
N LEU A 540 -2.65 16.45 -6.78
CA LEU A 540 -4.02 16.93 -7.08
C LEU A 540 -4.44 16.66 -8.53
N GLY A 541 -3.48 16.36 -9.42
CA GLY A 541 -3.73 15.94 -10.80
C GLY A 541 -3.76 14.42 -11.00
N HIS A 542 -3.48 13.61 -9.98
CA HIS A 542 -3.44 12.14 -10.11
C HIS A 542 -4.84 11.54 -10.06
N GLY A 543 -5.09 10.58 -10.94
CA GLY A 543 -6.38 9.88 -11.07
C GLY A 543 -6.72 9.07 -9.82
N SER A 544 -5.71 8.50 -9.15
CA SER A 544 -5.87 7.77 -7.90
C SER A 544 -6.59 8.61 -6.84
N ILE A 545 -6.11 9.85 -6.63
CA ILE A 545 -6.67 10.79 -5.66
C ILE A 545 -8.05 11.27 -6.11
N LEU A 546 -8.21 11.60 -7.39
CA LEU A 546 -9.47 12.11 -7.93
C LEU A 546 -10.61 11.08 -7.87
N THR A 547 -10.28 9.80 -8.04
CA THR A 547 -11.25 8.70 -7.97
C THR A 547 -11.53 8.25 -6.54
N LEU A 548 -10.51 8.06 -5.68
CA LEU A 548 -10.74 7.68 -4.27
C LEU A 548 -11.55 8.72 -3.49
N THR A 549 -11.58 9.97 -3.97
CA THR A 549 -12.37 11.07 -3.41
C THR A 549 -13.69 11.33 -4.14
N SER A 550 -14.19 10.34 -4.89
CA SER A 550 -15.48 10.40 -5.62
C SER A 550 -16.44 9.30 -5.18
N HIS A 551 -17.71 9.41 -5.58
CA HIS A 551 -18.66 8.31 -5.49
C HIS A 551 -18.73 7.57 -6.84
N ALA A 552 -19.30 6.36 -6.85
CA ALA A 552 -19.40 5.53 -8.05
C ALA A 552 -20.03 6.27 -9.26
N GLY A 553 -21.12 7.02 -9.03
CA GLY A 553 -21.86 7.69 -10.09
C GLY A 553 -21.56 9.18 -10.28
N ARG A 554 -20.80 9.82 -9.38
CA ARG A 554 -20.61 11.29 -9.39
C ARG A 554 -19.37 11.77 -8.65
N THR A 555 -18.91 12.96 -9.01
CA THR A 555 -17.83 13.65 -8.28
C THR A 555 -18.30 14.07 -6.88
N SER A 556 -17.35 14.28 -5.99
CA SER A 556 -17.63 14.79 -4.65
C SER A 556 -16.62 15.88 -4.24
N PRO A 557 -16.93 17.16 -4.51
CA PRO A 557 -16.11 18.27 -4.01
C PRO A 557 -15.95 18.24 -2.49
N VAL A 558 -16.95 17.77 -1.76
CA VAL A 558 -16.89 17.63 -0.30
C VAL A 558 -15.79 16.65 0.11
N LEU A 559 -15.76 15.44 -0.48
CA LEU A 559 -14.74 14.43 -0.18
C LEU A 559 -13.35 14.85 -0.65
N ARG A 560 -13.24 15.51 -1.82
CA ARG A 560 -11.98 16.09 -2.32
C ARG A 560 -11.41 17.12 -1.35
N GLY A 561 -12.24 18.08 -0.93
CA GLY A 561 -11.85 19.11 0.03
C GLY A 561 -11.48 18.54 1.40
N LYS A 562 -12.28 17.57 1.89
CA LYS A 562 -11.98 16.83 3.13
C LYS A 562 -10.63 16.14 3.04
N TRP A 563 -10.35 15.41 1.96
CA TRP A 563 -9.08 14.70 1.77
C TRP A 563 -7.90 15.67 1.80
N VAL A 564 -7.95 16.81 1.11
CA VAL A 564 -6.88 17.81 1.16
C VAL A 564 -6.67 18.34 2.59
N MET A 565 -7.76 18.66 3.29
CA MET A 565 -7.68 19.17 4.66
C MET A 565 -7.14 18.15 5.67
N GLU A 566 -7.57 16.90 5.56
CA GLU A 566 -7.20 15.82 6.48
C GLU A 566 -5.80 15.28 6.18
N VAL A 567 -5.52 14.94 4.91
CA VAL A 567 -4.31 14.22 4.50
C VAL A 567 -3.13 15.16 4.27
N LEU A 568 -3.36 16.35 3.69
CA LEU A 568 -2.28 17.27 3.32
C LEU A 568 -2.04 18.39 4.33
N LEU A 569 -3.11 18.93 4.93
CA LEU A 569 -3.03 20.07 5.85
C LEU A 569 -3.04 19.68 7.34
N GLY A 570 -3.36 18.42 7.66
CA GLY A 570 -3.43 17.93 9.03
C GLY A 570 -4.56 18.56 9.86
N THR A 571 -5.58 19.12 9.21
CA THR A 571 -6.70 19.83 9.84
C THR A 571 -8.03 19.22 9.39
N PRO A 572 -8.37 18.00 9.83
CA PRO A 572 -9.61 17.34 9.43
C PRO A 572 -10.83 18.19 9.82
N PRO A 573 -11.87 18.27 8.95
CA PRO A 573 -13.13 18.87 9.34
C PRO A 573 -13.79 18.05 10.46
N PRO A 574 -14.63 18.67 11.32
CA PRO A 574 -15.38 17.93 12.34
C PRO A 574 -16.36 16.95 11.67
N PRO A 575 -16.77 15.88 12.37
CA PRO A 575 -17.75 14.94 11.86
C PRO A 575 -19.09 15.64 11.54
N PRO A 576 -19.85 15.15 10.54
CA PRO A 576 -21.14 15.72 10.20
C PRO A 576 -22.13 15.61 11.38
N PRO A 577 -23.08 16.55 11.54
CA PRO A 577 -24.12 16.43 12.54
C PRO A 577 -24.96 15.15 12.36
N PRO A 578 -25.43 14.51 13.46
CA PRO A 578 -26.27 13.32 13.36
C PRO A 578 -27.56 13.58 12.57
N GLY A 579 -27.97 12.62 11.73
CA GLY A 579 -29.27 12.64 11.03
C GLY A 579 -29.34 13.57 9.83
N VAL A 580 -28.21 14.07 9.32
CA VAL A 580 -28.17 14.78 8.03
C VAL A 580 -28.19 13.74 6.90
N PRO A 581 -29.17 13.77 5.99
CA PRO A 581 -29.21 12.85 4.86
C PRO A 581 -28.08 13.14 3.87
N ASP A 582 -27.59 12.10 3.20
CA ASP A 582 -26.54 12.24 2.20
C ASP A 582 -27.04 13.06 1.00
N LEU A 583 -26.12 13.76 0.31
CA LEU A 583 -26.43 14.48 -0.93
C LEU A 583 -27.04 13.57 -2.02
N ASP A 584 -26.85 12.25 -1.92
CA ASP A 584 -27.45 11.25 -2.81
C ASP A 584 -28.96 11.08 -2.62
N GLU A 585 -29.49 11.38 -1.44
CA GLU A 585 -30.94 11.40 -1.19
C GLU A 585 -31.60 12.69 -1.73
N THR A 586 -30.79 13.60 -2.28
CA THR A 586 -31.24 14.85 -2.93
C THR A 586 -31.09 14.79 -4.45
N GLU A 587 -31.72 13.79 -5.08
CA GLU A 587 -32.01 13.82 -6.53
C GLU A 587 -32.98 14.98 -6.82
N GLY A 588 -32.42 16.19 -6.94
CA GLY A 588 -33.16 17.36 -7.37
C GLY A 588 -33.17 17.42 -8.89
N SER A 589 -34.36 17.34 -9.47
CA SER A 589 -34.61 17.89 -10.80
C SER A 589 -35.20 19.28 -10.62
N ASP A 590 -34.73 20.22 -11.43
CA ASP A 590 -35.25 21.58 -11.49
C ASP A 590 -35.69 21.84 -12.93
N GLU A 591 -36.98 22.12 -13.12
CA GLU A 591 -37.60 22.34 -14.44
C GLU A 591 -37.32 21.21 -15.47
N GLY A 592 -37.21 19.96 -15.02
CA GLY A 592 -36.93 18.79 -15.86
C GLY A 592 -35.45 18.57 -16.20
N ARG A 593 -34.56 19.42 -15.67
CA ARG A 593 -33.09 19.30 -15.75
C ARG A 593 -32.54 18.67 -14.47
N MET A 594 -31.60 17.76 -14.62
CA MET A 594 -30.82 17.24 -13.48
C MET A 594 -29.90 18.34 -12.95
N LEU A 595 -29.95 18.61 -11.65
CA LEU A 595 -29.06 19.59 -11.02
C LEU A 595 -27.60 19.17 -11.09
N THR A 596 -26.71 20.15 -11.18
CA THR A 596 -25.26 19.96 -11.03
C THR A 596 -24.89 19.70 -9.57
N THR A 597 -23.74 19.09 -9.34
CA THR A 597 -23.18 18.90 -7.99
C THR A 597 -22.96 20.23 -7.29
N ARG A 598 -22.54 21.27 -8.02
CA ARG A 598 -22.46 22.64 -7.51
C ARG A 598 -23.79 23.17 -6.99
N GLU A 599 -24.87 23.02 -7.75
CA GLU A 599 -26.20 23.51 -7.36
C GLU A 599 -26.73 22.77 -6.14
N ARG A 600 -26.61 21.44 -6.13
CA ARG A 600 -27.00 20.61 -4.97
C ARG A 600 -26.26 21.02 -3.70
N MET A 601 -24.95 21.24 -3.80
CA MET A 601 -24.15 21.73 -2.66
C MET A 601 -24.58 23.13 -2.22
N ALA A 602 -24.87 24.05 -3.15
CA ALA A 602 -25.35 25.38 -2.80
C ALA A 602 -26.68 25.33 -2.04
N MET A 603 -27.60 24.44 -2.43
CA MET A 603 -28.85 24.19 -1.70
C MET A 603 -28.57 23.62 -0.30
N HIS A 604 -27.70 22.60 -0.20
CA HIS A 604 -27.35 21.97 1.08
C HIS A 604 -26.74 22.96 2.09
N ARG A 605 -25.94 23.92 1.61
CA ARG A 605 -25.28 24.95 2.43
C ARG A 605 -26.18 26.08 2.88
N THR A 606 -27.45 26.12 2.47
CA THR A 606 -28.41 27.10 3.01
C THR A 606 -28.61 26.93 4.51
N SER A 607 -28.35 25.74 5.05
CA SER A 607 -28.30 25.49 6.49
C SER A 607 -27.04 26.09 7.14
N THR A 608 -27.23 26.93 8.15
CA THR A 608 -26.15 27.55 8.94
C THR A 608 -25.23 26.50 9.58
N SER A 609 -25.77 25.36 10.03
CA SER A 609 -24.97 24.30 10.64
C SER A 609 -24.01 23.66 9.65
N CYS A 610 -24.47 23.38 8.44
CA CYS A 610 -23.66 22.76 7.38
C CYS A 610 -22.63 23.76 6.82
N ASN A 611 -23.03 25.01 6.59
CA ASN A 611 -22.13 26.04 6.05
C ASN A 611 -20.94 26.35 6.97
N SER A 612 -21.05 26.09 8.28
CA SER A 612 -19.97 26.31 9.25
C SER A 612 -18.69 25.54 8.92
N CYS A 613 -18.83 24.35 8.34
CA CYS A 613 -17.74 23.45 7.96
C CYS A 613 -17.48 23.46 6.45
N HIS A 614 -18.54 23.45 5.64
CA HIS A 614 -18.45 23.43 4.17
C HIS A 614 -17.70 24.63 3.59
N ARG A 615 -17.72 25.79 4.25
CA ARG A 615 -16.93 26.96 3.85
C ARG A 615 -15.41 26.73 3.81
N PHE A 616 -14.89 25.70 4.47
CA PHE A 616 -13.47 25.37 4.45
C PHE A 616 -13.12 24.38 3.34
N MET A 617 -13.92 23.32 3.18
CA MET A 617 -13.62 22.20 2.27
C MET A 617 -14.16 22.40 0.86
N ASP A 618 -15.36 22.97 0.70
CA ASP A 618 -16.00 23.05 -0.61
C ASP A 618 -15.20 23.86 -1.64
N PRO A 619 -14.63 25.04 -1.32
CA PRO A 619 -13.84 25.79 -2.28
C PRO A 619 -12.64 25.00 -2.82
N ILE A 620 -12.02 24.18 -1.96
CA ILE A 620 -10.91 23.30 -2.33
C ILE A 620 -11.39 22.23 -3.31
N GLY A 621 -12.47 21.53 -2.98
CA GLY A 621 -12.98 20.46 -3.85
C GLY A 621 -13.57 20.94 -5.16
N LEU A 622 -14.24 22.11 -5.15
CA LEU A 622 -14.84 22.71 -6.34
C LEU A 622 -13.79 23.14 -7.36
N ALA A 623 -12.64 23.61 -6.90
CA ALA A 623 -11.49 23.90 -7.76
C ALA A 623 -10.99 22.67 -8.53
N LEU A 624 -11.26 21.47 -8.01
CA LEU A 624 -10.92 20.19 -8.64
C LEU A 624 -12.07 19.58 -9.45
N ASP A 625 -13.25 20.21 -9.51
CA ASP A 625 -14.44 19.62 -10.12
C ASP A 625 -14.38 19.58 -11.67
N ASN A 626 -13.35 20.20 -12.26
CA ASN A 626 -12.93 19.96 -13.64
C ASN A 626 -12.44 18.53 -13.91
N PHE A 627 -12.30 17.69 -12.88
CA PHE A 627 -12.06 16.26 -13.04
C PHE A 627 -13.31 15.44 -12.72
N ASP A 628 -13.68 14.51 -13.60
CA ASP A 628 -14.78 13.57 -13.38
C ASP A 628 -14.45 12.50 -12.32
N VAL A 629 -15.34 11.52 -12.16
CA VAL A 629 -15.19 10.41 -11.19
C VAL A 629 -13.90 9.61 -11.41
N THR A 630 -13.53 9.42 -12.67
CA THR A 630 -12.35 8.64 -13.08
C THR A 630 -11.09 9.52 -13.16
N GLY A 631 -11.21 10.80 -12.81
CA GLY A 631 -10.13 11.76 -12.89
C GLY A 631 -9.86 12.28 -14.30
N ARG A 632 -10.75 12.11 -15.29
CA ARG A 632 -10.62 12.74 -16.63
C ARG A 632 -11.06 14.20 -16.59
N TRP A 633 -10.47 15.02 -17.46
CA TRP A 633 -10.86 16.41 -17.57
C TRP A 633 -12.28 16.56 -18.15
N ARG A 634 -13.09 17.42 -17.54
CA ARG A 634 -14.46 17.77 -17.96
C ARG A 634 -14.72 19.27 -17.86
N ILE A 635 -15.63 19.74 -18.71
CA ILE A 635 -16.08 21.14 -18.77
C ILE A 635 -17.59 21.31 -18.56
N ARG A 636 -18.33 20.20 -18.50
CA ARG A 636 -19.78 20.16 -18.30
C ARG A 636 -20.16 19.04 -17.35
N GLU A 637 -21.29 19.21 -16.66
CA GLU A 637 -22.01 18.20 -15.90
C GLU A 637 -23.48 18.25 -16.31
N ASN A 638 -24.10 17.10 -16.63
CA ASN A 638 -25.49 17.04 -17.08
C ASN A 638 -25.83 18.01 -18.23
N GLY A 639 -24.87 18.24 -19.14
CA GLY A 639 -25.00 19.19 -20.26
C GLY A 639 -24.79 20.66 -19.91
N VAL A 640 -24.66 21.02 -18.63
CA VAL A 640 -24.46 22.39 -18.12
C VAL A 640 -22.97 22.68 -17.93
N PRO A 641 -22.44 23.87 -18.30
CA PRO A 641 -21.07 24.27 -17.99
C PRO A 641 -20.76 24.21 -16.49
N LEU A 642 -19.56 23.76 -16.12
CA LEU A 642 -19.13 23.69 -14.72
C LEU A 642 -18.92 25.08 -14.10
N ASP A 643 -19.24 25.20 -12.81
CA ASP A 643 -18.87 26.35 -11.98
C ASP A 643 -17.96 25.89 -10.82
N THR A 644 -16.65 26.03 -11.05
CA THR A 644 -15.57 25.65 -10.14
C THR A 644 -15.14 26.80 -9.22
N ARG A 645 -15.79 27.96 -9.26
CA ARG A 645 -15.38 29.14 -8.50
C ARG A 645 -15.59 28.93 -7.01
N GLY A 646 -14.54 29.16 -6.24
CA GLY A 646 -14.54 29.15 -4.78
C GLY A 646 -13.70 30.28 -4.21
N GLU A 647 -13.88 30.52 -2.91
CA GLU A 647 -13.07 31.44 -2.12
C GLU A 647 -12.61 30.68 -0.87
N LEU A 648 -11.31 30.56 -0.67
CA LEU A 648 -10.75 29.93 0.52
C LEU A 648 -11.13 30.73 1.77
N TYR A 649 -11.02 30.11 2.94
CA TYR A 649 -11.40 30.69 4.23
C TYR A 649 -10.66 31.99 4.61
N ASP A 650 -9.60 32.34 3.89
CA ASP A 650 -8.80 33.56 4.05
C ASP A 650 -9.11 34.65 3.02
N GLY A 651 -10.07 34.42 2.12
CA GLY A 651 -10.45 35.33 1.05
C GLY A 651 -9.75 35.09 -0.29
N THR A 652 -8.87 34.09 -0.40
CA THR A 652 -8.16 33.79 -1.66
C THR A 652 -9.13 33.19 -2.68
N PRO A 653 -9.36 33.84 -3.86
CA PRO A 653 -10.17 33.24 -4.91
C PRO A 653 -9.43 32.04 -5.53
N VAL A 654 -10.18 30.96 -5.77
CA VAL A 654 -9.65 29.74 -6.40
C VAL A 654 -10.71 29.20 -7.37
N THR A 655 -10.33 29.04 -8.63
CA THR A 655 -11.24 28.63 -9.72
C THR A 655 -10.73 27.45 -10.52
N SER A 656 -9.46 27.05 -10.32
CA SER A 656 -8.83 25.96 -11.06
C SER A 656 -7.91 25.12 -10.16
N PRO A 657 -7.56 23.90 -10.58
CA PRO A 657 -6.60 23.07 -9.86
C PRO A 657 -5.24 23.75 -9.66
N MET A 658 -4.79 24.52 -10.67
CA MET A 658 -3.53 25.26 -10.60
C MET A 658 -3.59 26.39 -9.55
N GLU A 659 -4.67 27.17 -9.51
CA GLU A 659 -4.83 28.22 -8.50
C GLU A 659 -4.89 27.63 -7.08
N LEU A 660 -5.53 26.47 -6.93
CA LEU A 660 -5.56 25.75 -5.65
C LEU A 660 -4.15 25.33 -5.23
N GLN A 661 -3.41 24.70 -6.14
CA GLN A 661 -2.03 24.29 -5.92
C GLN A 661 -1.15 25.48 -5.49
N GLN A 662 -1.24 26.60 -6.20
CA GLN A 662 -0.48 27.81 -5.88
C GLN A 662 -0.87 28.37 -4.50
N ALA A 663 -2.15 28.33 -4.14
CA ALA A 663 -2.62 28.77 -2.83
C ALA A 663 -2.07 27.89 -1.69
N LEU A 664 -2.01 26.57 -1.89
CA LEU A 664 -1.45 25.63 -0.91
C LEU A 664 0.06 25.84 -0.73
N VAL A 665 0.84 25.90 -1.82
CA VAL A 665 2.30 26.00 -1.75
C VAL A 665 2.78 27.35 -1.21
N LYS A 666 1.97 28.43 -1.35
CA LYS A 666 2.24 29.70 -0.67
C LYS A 666 2.28 29.59 0.87
N ARG A 667 1.76 28.50 1.44
CA ARG A 667 1.77 28.20 2.87
C ARG A 667 2.37 26.81 3.11
N PRO A 668 3.70 26.68 3.00
CA PRO A 668 4.33 25.36 3.07
C PRO A 668 4.29 24.73 4.46
N ILE A 669 4.19 25.53 5.55
CA ILE A 669 4.34 25.04 6.93
C ILE A 669 3.34 23.92 7.28
N PRO A 670 2.01 24.06 7.08
CA PRO A 670 1.08 22.95 7.29
C PRO A 670 1.45 21.70 6.48
N LEU A 671 1.77 21.85 5.20
CA LEU A 671 2.10 20.75 4.29
C LEU A 671 3.31 19.95 4.79
N VAL A 672 4.41 20.64 5.10
CA VAL A 672 5.66 19.98 5.52
C VAL A 672 5.57 19.42 6.94
N ARG A 673 4.79 20.05 7.84
CA ARG A 673 4.55 19.50 9.18
C ARG A 673 3.69 18.25 9.12
N THR A 674 2.61 18.26 8.35
CA THR A 674 1.76 17.07 8.17
C THR A 674 2.52 15.93 7.50
N PHE A 675 3.36 16.23 6.50
CA PHE A 675 4.27 15.22 5.93
C PHE A 675 5.20 14.62 7.01
N THR A 676 5.85 15.47 7.80
CA THR A 676 6.79 15.04 8.86
C THR A 676 6.09 14.24 9.95
N GLU A 677 4.89 14.65 10.37
CA GLU A 677 4.04 13.93 11.33
C GLU A 677 3.72 12.52 10.85
N ASN A 678 3.28 12.37 9.60
CA ASN A 678 2.96 11.07 9.03
C ASN A 678 4.22 10.22 8.87
N LEU A 679 5.33 10.80 8.40
CA LEU A 679 6.61 10.10 8.25
C LEU A 679 7.12 9.59 9.60
N MET A 680 7.05 10.43 10.63
CA MET A 680 7.44 10.08 12.00
C MET A 680 6.50 9.02 12.59
N THR A 681 5.18 9.13 12.38
CA THR A 681 4.20 8.11 12.81
C THR A 681 4.55 6.74 12.23
N TYR A 682 4.80 6.68 10.92
CA TYR A 682 5.18 5.46 10.22
C TYR A 682 6.55 4.91 10.68
N ALA A 683 7.56 5.78 10.81
CA ALA A 683 8.92 5.41 11.20
C ALA A 683 8.99 4.86 12.64
N LEU A 684 8.22 5.47 13.55
CA LEU A 684 8.20 5.09 14.95
C LEU A 684 7.31 3.88 15.21
N GLY A 685 6.29 3.62 14.37
CA GLY A 685 5.29 2.58 14.62
C GLY A 685 4.39 2.90 15.82
N ARG A 686 4.22 4.18 16.13
CA ARG A 686 3.31 4.73 17.15
C ARG A 686 2.75 6.06 16.66
N ARG A 687 1.63 6.49 17.22
CA ARG A 687 1.10 7.84 16.94
C ARG A 687 2.09 8.90 17.45
N VAL A 688 2.19 10.00 16.72
CA VAL A 688 2.83 11.21 17.21
C VAL A 688 1.92 11.90 18.23
N GLU A 689 2.52 12.35 19.32
CA GLU A 689 1.84 13.03 20.43
C GLU A 689 2.27 14.50 20.50
N TYR A 690 1.69 15.26 21.43
CA TYR A 690 2.01 16.68 21.60
C TYR A 690 3.52 16.91 21.86
N PHE A 691 4.18 16.00 22.57
CA PHE A 691 5.62 16.10 22.88
C PHE A 691 6.54 15.81 21.69
N ASP A 692 6.03 15.25 20.58
CA ASP A 692 6.80 15.04 19.35
C ASP A 692 6.84 16.29 18.45
N GLN A 693 5.95 17.26 18.69
CA GLN A 693 5.81 18.47 17.86
C GLN A 693 7.07 19.36 17.82
N PRO A 694 7.83 19.54 18.92
CA PRO A 694 9.14 20.20 18.88
C PRO A 694 10.12 19.54 17.90
N THR A 695 10.18 18.20 17.87
CA THR A 695 11.01 17.44 16.92
C THR A 695 10.55 17.68 15.49
N ILE A 696 9.25 17.62 15.22
CA ILE A 696 8.67 17.94 13.91
C ILE A 696 9.04 19.37 13.47
N ARG A 697 8.96 20.35 14.38
CA ARG A 697 9.36 21.73 14.11
C ARG A 697 10.86 21.87 13.85
N ALA A 698 11.71 21.15 14.57
CA ALA A 698 13.15 21.15 14.34
C ALA A 698 13.50 20.60 12.95
N ILE A 699 12.93 19.45 12.58
CA ILE A 699 13.13 18.81 11.26
C ILE A 699 12.65 19.75 10.15
N THR A 700 11.44 20.31 10.27
CA THR A 700 10.86 21.19 9.24
C THR A 700 11.62 22.51 9.10
N ARG A 701 12.16 23.08 10.20
CA ARG A 701 13.06 24.25 10.16
C ARG A 701 14.37 23.94 9.43
N LYS A 702 14.99 22.79 9.71
CA LYS A 702 16.20 22.34 9.00
C LYS A 702 15.91 22.12 7.51
N ALA A 703 14.82 21.43 7.18
CA ALA A 703 14.39 21.19 5.81
C ALA A 703 14.17 22.51 5.05
N ALA A 704 13.60 23.55 5.67
CA ALA A 704 13.45 24.85 5.05
C ALA A 704 14.79 25.48 4.61
N SER A 705 15.86 25.34 5.40
CA SER A 705 17.20 25.81 5.02
C SER A 705 17.88 24.99 3.93
N GLU A 706 17.44 23.74 3.73
CA GLU A 706 18.02 22.79 2.77
C GLU A 706 17.16 22.61 1.50
N GLY A 707 16.16 23.47 1.29
CA GLY A 707 15.30 23.43 0.10
C GLY A 707 14.22 22.35 0.15
N TYR A 708 13.82 21.92 1.35
CA TYR A 708 12.77 20.93 1.61
C TYR A 708 13.02 19.55 0.98
N ARG A 709 14.28 19.14 0.88
CA ARG A 709 14.68 17.85 0.31
C ARG A 709 14.12 16.66 1.10
N MET A 710 13.69 15.62 0.39
CA MET A 710 13.18 14.38 0.99
C MET A 710 14.16 13.78 2.01
N SER A 711 15.46 13.74 1.67
CA SER A 711 16.48 13.19 2.55
C SER A 711 16.61 13.94 3.88
N THR A 712 16.38 15.26 3.91
CA THR A 712 16.45 16.05 5.15
C THR A 712 15.38 15.62 6.15
N PHE A 713 14.16 15.34 5.68
CA PHE A 713 13.08 14.85 6.55
C PHE A 713 13.36 13.44 7.05
N ILE A 714 13.74 12.53 6.16
CA ILE A 714 14.00 11.12 6.51
C ILE A 714 15.18 11.01 7.47
N MET A 715 16.27 11.72 7.19
CA MET A 715 17.42 11.80 8.08
C MET A 715 17.04 12.43 9.42
N GLY A 716 16.28 13.53 9.39
CA GLY A 716 15.82 14.21 10.60
C GLY A 716 15.03 13.29 11.53
N VAL A 717 14.12 12.48 10.98
CA VAL A 717 13.37 11.47 11.75
C VAL A 717 14.33 10.41 12.28
N ALA A 718 15.16 9.80 11.44
CA ALA A 718 16.07 8.72 11.85
C ALA A 718 17.04 9.15 12.96
N THR A 719 17.55 10.38 12.90
CA THR A 719 18.50 10.92 13.88
C THR A 719 17.85 11.49 15.14
N SER A 720 16.52 11.56 15.22
CA SER A 720 15.82 12.15 16.36
C SER A 720 15.86 11.27 17.61
N ASP A 721 15.76 11.88 18.80
CA ASP A 721 15.64 11.15 20.06
C ASP A 721 14.40 10.25 20.08
N ALA A 722 13.29 10.70 19.50
CA ALA A 722 12.09 9.88 19.38
C ALA A 722 12.34 8.56 18.60
N PHE A 723 13.28 8.56 17.65
CA PHE A 723 13.64 7.38 16.88
C PHE A 723 14.77 6.54 17.49
N GLN A 724 15.69 7.15 18.25
CA GLN A 724 16.84 6.44 18.83
C GLN A 724 16.66 6.05 20.30
N MET A 725 15.65 6.59 20.96
CA MET A 725 15.40 6.41 22.38
C MET A 725 13.98 5.86 22.59
N GLN A 726 13.74 5.41 23.81
CA GLN A 726 12.42 5.08 24.34
C GLN A 726 12.31 5.57 25.78
N GLN A 727 11.08 5.76 26.25
CA GLN A 727 10.75 5.94 27.65
C GLN A 727 10.12 4.66 28.21
N SER A 728 10.61 4.21 29.37
CA SER A 728 10.03 3.08 30.09
C SER A 728 8.61 3.42 30.54
N LYS A 729 7.65 2.51 30.33
CA LYS A 729 6.24 2.76 30.68
C LYS A 729 6.08 2.93 32.19
N SER A 730 5.38 3.98 32.61
CA SER A 730 5.03 4.17 34.03
C SER A 730 3.89 3.21 34.43
N THR A 731 3.87 2.73 35.67
CA THR A 731 2.82 1.84 36.22
C THR A 731 1.41 2.44 36.15
N VAL A 732 1.27 3.75 35.91
CA VAL A 732 -0.02 4.45 35.81
C VAL A 732 -0.68 4.25 34.42
N GLU A 733 0.11 4.04 33.36
CA GLU A 733 -0.43 3.82 32.00
C GLU A 733 -0.96 2.38 31.77
N GLN A 734 -0.60 1.42 32.63
CA GLN A 734 -1.19 0.07 32.57
C GLN A 734 -2.69 0.07 32.93
N ALA A 735 -3.18 1.08 33.68
CA ALA A 735 -4.56 1.14 34.14
C ALA A 735 -5.50 1.88 33.18
N SER A 736 -5.00 2.76 32.30
CA SER A 736 -5.84 3.51 31.33
C SER A 736 -6.14 2.72 30.05
N GLY A 737 -5.33 1.71 29.72
CA GLY A 737 -5.52 0.85 28.55
C GLY A 737 -6.69 -0.13 28.62
N SER A 738 -7.41 -0.19 29.74
CA SER A 738 -8.55 -1.10 29.94
C SER A 738 -9.92 -0.40 30.09
N GLY A 739 -10.02 0.92 29.91
CA GLY A 739 -11.24 1.64 30.31
C GLY A 739 -11.62 2.94 29.59
N SER A 740 -11.14 3.25 28.38
CA SER A 740 -11.50 4.52 27.73
C SER A 740 -11.62 4.46 26.19
N GLU A 741 -12.40 3.51 25.67
CA GLU A 741 -12.89 3.59 24.28
C GLU A 741 -14.39 3.33 24.24
N TYR A 742 -15.19 4.37 24.51
CA TYR A 742 -16.53 4.62 23.96
C TYR A 742 -16.93 6.05 24.39
N GLN A 743 -16.44 7.06 23.68
CA GLN A 743 -17.08 8.38 23.45
C GLN A 743 -16.03 9.38 22.95
N GLN A 744 -15.98 9.60 21.63
CA GLN A 744 -16.23 10.90 20.98
C GLN A 744 -16.12 10.79 19.47
#